data_AF-A0A953AN69-F1
#
_entry.id   AF-A0A953AN69-F1
#
_cell.length_a   1.000
_cell.length_b   1.000
_cell.length_c   1.000
_cell.angle_alpha   90.00
_cell.angle_beta   90.00
_cell.angle_gamma   90.00
#
_symmetry.space_group_name_H-M   'P 1'
#
loop_
_entity.id
_entity.type
_entity.pdbx_description
1 polymer ?
#
loop_
_entity_poly.entity_id
_entity_poly.type
_entity_poly.pdbx_seq_one_letter_code
_entity_poly.pdbx_strand_id
1 'polypeptide(L)'
;MRPLSLAVLVMAAACARGTPPAPDGGTESVPDAGPTGCTGASIARCDGECVNLDGDARHCGACDHACPKNGYCDVGTCTCPVGAVLCGDECVDLDVDSDHCGSCGNACAPGTACIDGACVLQCSGGARVCNGVCTDVKNDPANCGACGKGCTDGKSCRNGTCKCAEGALTCNGVCVDPQTDPWNCGGCGKQCFAGYACVDGACACPAGTTDCQAVCADLTSDPLNCGGCGVRCQSTQSCVNGFCDTPCPVGWLKCNGSCVDPSTDAFHCGACGHACGSLSCQGGQCVACNSATTDCDSDGWTVAEGDCCDQPGSCGLTPALINPGAIELIDGVDNNCNGLVDAQDQLDIRPCDSGLLSDSLNAIDYAKALGICRTTPINASGPAKTWGLISAELLQADGSPIVDHMGHSIRSTFGATLLPQEGRSMVVLSSGAAADETQTSPGPNGGPGATSLSHNSSVDLSTCTLPYCIGDWFSISNPPLKGPNALPEAPGCTGGTAPLNFANDSVMLVLTLRAPTNAKAFEFKAYFLSSEYPEYVCTDYNDQLVALVDTPNGGPIGAVNPVDKNLMTYFNGGQQWPIGINVAHGTSIFRVCEDQTANNVCWDTDVSTSSCANGASDLAGTGFEASIPGGCTNGGATGWLTTTGNVRPGELVTLRIAIWDAGDHNLDSLALLDSFHWLTTTATPGTTD
;
A
#
# COMPACT_ATOMS: atom_id res chain seq x y z
N MET A 1 6.07 25.57 32.75
CA MET A 1 6.63 26.34 33.88
C MET A 1 5.49 26.91 34.72
N ARG A 2 5.61 26.70 36.04
CA ARG A 2 4.90 27.28 37.18
C ARG A 2 3.41 26.95 37.47
N PRO A 3 3.07 26.86 38.78
CA PRO A 3 1.90 26.15 39.34
C PRO A 3 0.97 27.11 40.11
N LEU A 4 -0.02 26.57 40.83
CA LEU A 4 -0.77 27.06 42.02
C LEU A 4 -2.21 26.51 41.90
N SER A 5 -3.02 26.30 42.93
CA SER A 5 -2.92 26.01 44.37
C SER A 5 -4.37 26.05 44.88
N LEU A 6 -4.78 25.03 45.64
CA LEU A 6 -5.61 25.09 46.85
C LEU A 6 -6.87 26.00 46.91
N ALA A 7 -8.04 25.41 47.12
CA ALA A 7 -9.04 25.95 48.05
C ALA A 7 -9.99 24.84 48.55
N VAL A 8 -9.83 24.49 49.83
CA VAL A 8 -10.84 23.83 50.66
C VAL A 8 -11.91 24.87 51.00
N LEU A 9 -13.19 24.54 50.81
CA LEU A 9 -14.29 25.31 51.40
C LEU A 9 -15.30 24.38 52.09
N VAL A 10 -15.21 24.40 53.41
CA VAL A 10 -16.20 23.89 54.36
C VAL A 10 -17.41 24.83 54.34
N MET A 11 -18.62 24.30 54.18
CA MET A 11 -19.87 25.01 54.47
C MET A 11 -20.74 24.12 55.36
N ALA A 12 -20.68 24.42 56.65
CA ALA A 12 -21.68 24.00 57.63
C ALA A 12 -22.89 24.94 57.53
N ALA A 13 -24.09 24.37 57.45
CA ALA A 13 -25.34 25.09 57.68
C ALA A 13 -25.97 24.57 58.97
N ALA A 14 -25.82 25.38 60.01
CA ALA A 14 -26.51 25.27 61.28
C ALA A 14 -27.84 26.02 61.21
N CYS A 15 -28.88 25.47 61.83
CA CYS A 15 -30.02 26.18 62.42
C CYS A 15 -30.88 25.13 63.15
N ALA A 16 -31.50 25.34 64.30
CA ALA A 16 -31.24 26.11 65.50
C ALA A 16 -32.29 25.59 66.50
N ARG A 17 -31.90 25.35 67.75
CA ARG A 17 -32.83 25.01 68.85
C ARG A 17 -33.63 26.26 69.25
N GLY A 18 -34.92 26.09 69.56
CA GLY A 18 -35.73 27.05 70.32
C GLY A 18 -36.48 26.32 71.44
N THR A 19 -36.27 26.77 72.68
CA THR A 19 -36.82 26.21 73.93
C THR A 19 -38.11 26.97 74.39
N PRO A 20 -38.68 26.71 75.58
CA PRO A 20 -40.09 26.40 75.88
C PRO A 20 -40.97 27.65 76.22
N PRO A 21 -42.27 27.49 76.56
CA PRO A 21 -42.66 27.61 77.98
C PRO A 21 -43.90 26.78 78.43
N ALA A 22 -44.03 26.62 79.75
CA ALA A 22 -45.20 26.14 80.53
C ALA A 22 -46.17 27.32 80.85
N PRO A 23 -47.12 27.27 81.81
CA PRO A 23 -48.09 26.27 82.32
C PRO A 23 -49.55 26.84 82.28
N ASP A 24 -50.44 26.32 83.14
CA ASP A 24 -51.81 26.77 83.50
C ASP A 24 -52.97 26.38 82.54
N GLY A 25 -54.12 25.89 83.01
CA GLY A 25 -54.55 25.66 84.39
C GLY A 25 -56.07 25.45 84.44
N GLY A 26 -56.49 24.48 85.26
CA GLY A 26 -57.81 24.40 85.92
C GLY A 26 -59.03 24.10 85.04
N THR A 27 -60.08 23.44 85.51
CA THR A 27 -60.42 22.73 86.75
C THR A 27 -61.81 22.15 86.44
N GLU A 28 -62.12 20.94 86.88
CA GLU A 28 -63.28 20.71 87.76
C GLU A 28 -63.15 19.32 88.42
N SER A 29 -63.22 19.36 89.75
CA SER A 29 -63.54 18.32 90.73
C SER A 29 -64.72 17.42 90.32
N VAL A 30 -64.96 16.21 90.82
CA VAL A 30 -65.08 15.70 92.21
C VAL A 30 -65.02 14.13 92.19
N PRO A 31 -65.23 13.33 93.27
CA PRO A 31 -64.38 12.19 93.60
C PRO A 31 -65.12 10.83 93.56
N ASP A 32 -64.43 9.79 94.05
CA ASP A 32 -64.95 8.75 94.95
C ASP A 32 -65.03 7.29 94.43
N ALA A 33 -64.30 6.45 95.19
CA ALA A 33 -64.40 5.01 95.49
C ALA A 33 -64.90 3.95 94.47
N GLY A 34 -63.95 3.11 94.02
CA GLY A 34 -64.08 1.65 93.81
C GLY A 34 -64.75 1.17 92.49
N PRO A 35 -64.45 -0.07 92.00
CA PRO A 35 -64.12 -1.26 92.79
C PRO A 35 -62.85 -2.02 92.38
N THR A 36 -62.40 -2.86 93.30
CA THR A 36 -61.41 -3.93 93.16
C THR A 36 -61.84 -4.99 92.14
N GLY A 37 -61.16 -5.06 91.00
CA GLY A 37 -61.21 -6.20 90.07
C GLY A 37 -61.37 -5.78 88.62
N CYS A 38 -60.41 -6.12 87.77
CA CYS A 38 -60.59 -6.08 86.32
C CYS A 38 -61.61 -7.17 85.95
N THR A 39 -62.71 -6.81 85.30
CA THR A 39 -63.80 -7.76 84.99
C THR A 39 -63.78 -8.13 83.51
N GLY A 40 -63.43 -9.38 83.22
CA GLY A 40 -63.30 -9.94 81.88
C GLY A 40 -62.33 -11.11 81.89
N ALA A 41 -62.61 -12.18 81.13
CA ALA A 41 -61.82 -13.43 81.18
C ALA A 41 -60.35 -13.23 80.77
N SER A 42 -60.05 -12.17 80.03
CA SER A 42 -58.75 -11.82 79.47
C SER A 42 -58.27 -10.42 79.87
N ILE A 43 -58.87 -9.81 80.91
CA ILE A 43 -58.44 -8.51 81.43
C ILE A 43 -57.69 -8.72 82.75
N ALA A 44 -56.42 -8.34 82.80
CA ALA A 44 -55.60 -8.42 84.01
C ALA A 44 -55.14 -7.03 84.45
N ARG A 45 -54.71 -6.92 85.71
CA ARG A 45 -54.19 -5.67 86.27
C ARG A 45 -52.68 -5.61 86.09
N CYS A 46 -52.22 -4.80 85.15
CA CYS A 46 -50.80 -4.59 84.86
C CYS A 46 -50.45 -3.14 85.23
N ASP A 47 -49.43 -2.94 86.07
CA ASP A 47 -49.01 -1.62 86.57
C ASP A 47 -50.13 -0.71 87.13
N GLY A 48 -51.13 -1.33 87.74
CA GLY A 48 -52.23 -0.64 88.40
C GLY A 48 -53.45 -0.35 87.53
N GLU A 49 -53.35 -0.52 86.21
CA GLU A 49 -54.43 -0.35 85.23
C GLU A 49 -54.94 -1.70 84.73
N CYS A 50 -56.22 -1.76 84.31
CA CYS A 50 -56.80 -2.96 83.71
C CYS A 50 -56.48 -2.99 82.22
N VAL A 51 -55.69 -3.98 81.79
CA VAL A 51 -55.26 -4.17 80.41
C VAL A 51 -55.89 -5.42 79.83
N ASN A 52 -56.36 -5.34 78.58
CA ASN A 52 -56.86 -6.50 77.84
C ASN A 52 -55.68 -7.30 77.27
N LEU A 53 -55.40 -8.45 77.87
CA LEU A 53 -54.31 -9.33 77.48
C LEU A 53 -54.53 -9.99 76.11
N ASP A 54 -55.74 -9.92 75.55
CA ASP A 54 -56.03 -10.49 74.23
C ASP A 54 -55.62 -9.59 73.06
N GLY A 55 -55.42 -8.29 73.30
CA GLY A 55 -55.16 -7.32 72.22
C GLY A 55 -54.13 -6.25 72.55
N ASP A 56 -53.67 -6.14 73.80
CA ASP A 56 -52.62 -5.20 74.17
C ASP A 56 -51.24 -5.77 73.82
N ALA A 57 -50.58 -5.15 72.84
CA ALA A 57 -49.27 -5.58 72.35
C ALA A 57 -48.13 -5.44 73.37
N ARG A 58 -48.32 -4.76 74.50
CA ARG A 58 -47.33 -4.68 75.60
C ARG A 58 -47.59 -5.70 76.71
N HIS A 59 -48.76 -6.34 76.73
CA HIS A 59 -49.21 -7.26 77.77
C HIS A 59 -49.94 -8.47 77.18
N CYS A 60 -49.41 -9.06 76.11
CA CYS A 60 -50.11 -10.10 75.37
C CYS A 60 -50.10 -11.44 76.11
N GLY A 61 -51.27 -11.96 76.50
CA GLY A 61 -51.41 -13.21 77.25
C GLY A 61 -50.96 -13.16 78.73
N ALA A 62 -50.08 -12.21 79.10
CA ALA A 62 -49.65 -11.93 80.47
C ALA A 62 -49.15 -10.48 80.61
N CYS A 63 -49.14 -9.93 81.83
CA CYS A 63 -48.53 -8.63 82.08
C CYS A 63 -47.04 -8.64 81.73
N ASP A 64 -46.54 -7.51 81.21
CA ASP A 64 -45.15 -7.31 80.75
C ASP A 64 -44.68 -8.28 79.66
N HIS A 65 -45.61 -8.95 78.98
CA HIS A 65 -45.32 -9.79 77.82
C HIS A 65 -45.54 -9.00 76.53
N ALA A 66 -44.59 -8.12 76.21
CA ALA A 66 -44.63 -7.34 74.99
C ALA A 66 -44.38 -8.22 73.75
N CYS A 67 -45.16 -7.99 72.70
CA CYS A 67 -44.95 -8.67 71.43
C CYS A 67 -43.67 -8.22 70.73
N PRO A 68 -43.08 -9.10 69.90
CA PRO A 68 -41.97 -8.77 69.02
C PRO A 68 -42.24 -7.48 68.24
N LYS A 69 -41.17 -6.75 67.90
CA LYS A 69 -41.27 -5.53 67.11
C LYS A 69 -42.01 -5.81 65.80
N ASN A 70 -42.94 -4.92 65.43
CA ASN A 70 -43.89 -5.06 64.31
C ASN A 70 -44.89 -6.25 64.41
N GLY A 71 -44.89 -6.99 65.52
CA GLY A 71 -45.91 -7.97 65.85
C GLY A 71 -47.11 -7.33 66.55
N TYR A 72 -48.21 -8.08 66.64
CA TYR A 72 -49.40 -7.67 67.37
C TYR A 72 -49.93 -8.79 68.25
N CYS A 73 -50.77 -8.44 69.23
CA CYS A 73 -51.42 -9.42 70.08
C CYS A 73 -52.73 -9.87 69.45
N ASP A 74 -52.90 -11.19 69.26
CA ASP A 74 -54.14 -11.80 68.80
C ASP A 74 -54.56 -12.89 69.78
N VAL A 75 -55.65 -12.65 70.51
CA VAL A 75 -56.23 -13.57 71.51
C VAL A 75 -55.16 -14.12 72.47
N GLY A 76 -54.34 -13.21 72.99
CA GLY A 76 -53.34 -13.52 74.02
C GLY A 76 -52.08 -14.18 73.50
N THR A 77 -51.90 -14.27 72.17
CA THR A 77 -50.69 -14.78 71.55
C THR A 77 -50.08 -13.74 70.62
N CYS A 78 -48.78 -13.48 70.77
CA CYS A 78 -48.07 -12.59 69.86
C CYS A 78 -47.93 -13.25 68.49
N THR A 79 -48.42 -12.54 67.47
CA THR A 79 -48.52 -13.02 66.10
C THR A 79 -47.89 -11.99 65.16
N CYS A 80 -47.20 -12.47 64.13
CA CYS A 80 -46.70 -11.61 63.07
C CYS A 80 -47.79 -11.33 62.02
N PRO A 81 -47.79 -10.14 61.39
CA PRO A 81 -48.65 -9.87 60.24
C PRO A 81 -48.54 -10.94 59.16
N VAL A 82 -49.61 -11.17 58.40
CA VAL A 82 -49.62 -12.13 57.29
C VAL A 82 -48.49 -11.79 56.30
N GLY A 83 -47.65 -12.79 55.99
CA GLY A 83 -46.47 -12.63 55.13
C GLY A 83 -45.16 -12.37 55.89
N ALA A 84 -45.23 -11.92 57.15
CA ALA A 84 -44.05 -11.71 57.98
C ALA A 84 -43.70 -12.96 58.82
N VAL A 85 -42.41 -13.17 59.04
CA VAL A 85 -41.85 -14.25 59.86
C VAL A 85 -41.17 -13.67 61.09
N LEU A 86 -41.28 -14.36 62.23
CA LEU A 86 -40.60 -13.95 63.45
C LEU A 86 -39.09 -14.26 63.35
N CYS A 87 -38.28 -13.23 63.21
CA CYS A 87 -36.82 -13.30 63.16
C CYS A 87 -36.21 -12.75 64.45
N GLY A 88 -36.03 -13.63 65.44
CA GLY A 88 -35.61 -13.20 66.78
C GLY A 88 -36.75 -12.51 67.52
N ASP A 89 -36.60 -11.21 67.80
CA ASP A 89 -37.58 -10.36 68.50
C ASP A 89 -38.29 -9.35 67.58
N GLU A 90 -38.22 -9.54 66.26
CA GLU A 90 -38.90 -8.71 65.26
C GLU A 90 -39.63 -9.56 64.20
N CYS A 91 -40.84 -9.13 63.83
CA CYS A 91 -41.58 -9.67 62.70
C CYS A 91 -41.10 -8.98 61.41
N VAL A 92 -40.59 -9.76 60.47
CA VAL A 92 -39.95 -9.28 59.24
C VAL A 92 -40.56 -9.92 58.01
N ASP A 93 -40.80 -9.12 56.98
CA ASP A 93 -41.21 -9.60 55.66
C ASP A 93 -39.97 -10.04 54.87
N LEU A 94 -39.80 -11.37 54.73
CA LEU A 94 -38.63 -11.96 54.09
C LEU A 94 -38.57 -11.69 52.58
N ASP A 95 -39.66 -11.20 51.97
CA ASP A 95 -39.70 -10.96 50.52
C ASP A 95 -39.11 -9.61 50.11
N VAL A 96 -39.02 -8.67 51.05
CA VAL A 96 -38.60 -7.28 50.78
C VAL A 96 -37.56 -6.73 51.76
N ASP A 97 -37.37 -7.37 52.92
CA ASP A 97 -36.38 -6.91 53.90
C ASP A 97 -34.96 -7.30 53.46
N SER A 98 -34.11 -6.29 53.26
CA SER A 98 -32.74 -6.49 52.80
C SER A 98 -31.81 -7.11 53.83
N ASP A 99 -32.14 -7.09 55.12
CA ASP A 99 -31.34 -7.68 56.20
C ASP A 99 -31.78 -9.12 56.52
N HIS A 100 -32.90 -9.57 55.95
CA HIS A 100 -33.56 -10.84 56.25
C HIS A 100 -34.13 -11.53 54.98
N CYS A 101 -33.48 -11.38 53.84
CA CYS A 101 -34.04 -11.77 52.55
C CYS A 101 -34.16 -13.29 52.37
N GLY A 102 -35.38 -13.80 52.19
CA GLY A 102 -35.70 -15.22 52.03
C GLY A 102 -35.52 -16.08 53.30
N SER A 103 -34.78 -15.60 54.30
CA SER A 103 -34.61 -16.23 55.61
C SER A 103 -34.06 -15.26 56.65
N CYS A 104 -34.38 -15.49 57.92
CA CYS A 104 -33.92 -14.65 59.02
C CYS A 104 -32.40 -14.53 59.06
N GLY A 105 -31.91 -13.29 59.16
CA GLY A 105 -30.48 -12.94 59.22
C GLY A 105 -29.73 -13.00 57.89
N ASN A 106 -30.40 -13.31 56.77
CA ASN A 106 -29.77 -13.34 55.46
C ASN A 106 -29.73 -11.93 54.81
N ALA A 107 -28.74 -11.13 55.22
CA ALA A 107 -28.56 -9.79 54.69
C ALA A 107 -28.01 -9.81 53.24
N CYS A 108 -28.65 -9.05 52.37
CA CYS A 108 -28.23 -8.84 51.00
C CYS A 108 -26.93 -8.05 50.93
N ALA A 109 -26.05 -8.41 49.98
CA ALA A 109 -24.78 -7.73 49.78
C ALA A 109 -25.00 -6.26 49.35
N PRO A 110 -24.09 -5.32 49.69
CA PRO A 110 -24.18 -3.93 49.24
C PRO A 110 -24.38 -3.82 47.72
N GLY A 111 -25.41 -3.08 47.29
CA GLY A 111 -25.78 -2.93 45.87
C GLY A 111 -26.83 -3.92 45.36
N THR A 112 -27.33 -4.81 46.21
CA THR A 112 -28.45 -5.73 45.92
C THR A 112 -29.66 -5.39 46.79
N ALA A 113 -30.87 -5.74 46.35
CA ALA A 113 -32.11 -5.58 47.11
C ALA A 113 -32.82 -6.91 47.26
N CYS A 114 -33.65 -7.05 48.30
CA CYS A 114 -34.52 -8.20 48.42
C CYS A 114 -35.77 -8.01 47.57
N ILE A 115 -35.99 -8.92 46.62
CA ILE A 115 -37.20 -8.96 45.79
C ILE A 115 -37.67 -10.42 45.75
N ASP A 116 -38.89 -10.66 46.20
CA ASP A 116 -39.54 -11.99 46.26
C ASP A 116 -38.66 -13.04 46.97
N GLY A 117 -38.00 -12.62 48.05
CA GLY A 117 -37.19 -13.50 48.90
C GLY A 117 -35.80 -13.82 48.37
N ALA A 118 -35.36 -13.14 47.30
CA ALA A 118 -34.02 -13.29 46.73
C ALA A 118 -33.25 -11.96 46.68
N CYS A 119 -31.97 -12.00 47.07
CA CYS A 119 -31.06 -10.87 46.88
C CYS A 119 -30.72 -10.74 45.40
N VAL A 120 -31.27 -9.71 44.76
CA VAL A 120 -31.07 -9.44 43.33
C VAL A 120 -30.30 -8.14 43.13
N LEU A 121 -29.41 -8.13 42.14
CA LEU A 121 -28.66 -6.93 41.76
C LEU A 121 -29.61 -5.87 41.20
N GLN A 122 -29.65 -4.70 41.86
CA GLN A 122 -30.44 -3.57 41.43
C GLN A 122 -29.53 -2.48 40.85
N CYS A 123 -29.72 -2.18 39.57
CA CYS A 123 -28.97 -1.14 38.89
C CYS A 123 -29.69 0.20 39.01
N SER A 124 -29.01 1.20 39.57
CA SER A 124 -29.51 2.57 39.66
C SER A 124 -29.24 3.35 38.36
N GLY A 125 -29.95 4.46 38.15
CA GLY A 125 -29.70 5.37 37.02
C GLY A 125 -30.10 4.86 35.62
N GLY A 126 -30.87 3.76 35.53
CA GLY A 126 -31.29 3.18 34.25
C GLY A 126 -30.23 2.29 33.58
N ALA A 127 -29.16 1.94 34.30
CA ALA A 127 -28.23 0.88 33.92
C ALA A 127 -28.93 -0.49 33.94
N ARG A 128 -28.44 -1.44 33.12
CA ARG A 128 -28.98 -2.80 33.00
C ARG A 128 -27.94 -3.81 33.43
N VAL A 129 -28.38 -4.91 34.03
CA VAL A 129 -27.47 -6.02 34.36
C VAL A 129 -27.00 -6.67 33.05
N CYS A 130 -25.71 -6.54 32.74
CA CYS A 130 -25.02 -7.21 31.65
C CYS A 130 -23.90 -8.07 32.23
N ASN A 131 -23.95 -9.39 32.00
CA ASN A 131 -22.97 -10.35 32.53
C ASN A 131 -22.73 -10.22 34.06
N GLY A 132 -23.79 -9.96 34.82
CA GLY A 132 -23.73 -9.86 36.28
C GLY A 132 -23.23 -8.52 36.83
N VAL A 133 -23.01 -7.52 35.97
CA VAL A 133 -22.57 -6.16 36.38
C VAL A 133 -23.58 -5.13 35.86
N CYS A 134 -23.78 -4.06 36.62
CA CYS A 134 -24.60 -2.93 36.17
C CYS A 134 -23.86 -2.12 35.10
N THR A 135 -24.40 -2.13 33.89
CA THR A 135 -23.81 -1.49 32.71
C THR A 135 -24.70 -0.36 32.21
N ASP A 136 -24.11 0.82 31.96
CA ASP A 136 -24.80 1.94 31.32
C ASP A 136 -24.95 1.69 29.82
N VAL A 137 -26.04 1.02 29.44
CA VAL A 137 -26.36 0.74 28.03
C VAL A 137 -26.63 2.00 27.21
N LYS A 138 -26.68 3.21 27.81
CA LYS A 138 -26.88 4.44 27.04
C LYS A 138 -25.59 5.02 26.50
N ASN A 139 -24.46 4.77 27.16
CA ASN A 139 -23.18 5.40 26.83
C ASN A 139 -22.02 4.40 26.75
N ASP A 140 -22.20 3.15 27.17
CA ASP A 140 -21.20 2.09 27.01
C ASP A 140 -21.08 1.67 25.54
N PRO A 141 -19.92 1.89 24.88
CA PRO A 141 -19.69 1.46 23.50
C PRO A 141 -19.81 -0.05 23.27
N ALA A 142 -19.58 -0.88 24.29
CA ALA A 142 -19.66 -2.34 24.18
C ALA A 142 -21.07 -2.89 24.41
N ASN A 143 -21.99 -2.10 24.97
CA ASN A 143 -23.33 -2.53 25.39
C ASN A 143 -24.43 -1.53 24.97
N CYS A 144 -24.32 -0.97 23.76
CA CYS A 144 -25.12 0.17 23.35
C CYS A 144 -26.57 -0.18 23.02
N GLY A 145 -27.49 0.22 23.91
CA GLY A 145 -28.92 -0.04 23.86
C GLY A 145 -29.34 -1.41 24.39
N ALA A 146 -28.42 -2.38 24.42
CA ALA A 146 -28.61 -3.71 25.00
C ALA A 146 -27.26 -4.37 25.33
N CYS A 147 -27.27 -5.35 26.23
CA CYS A 147 -26.08 -6.12 26.58
C CYS A 147 -25.49 -6.82 25.35
N GLY A 148 -24.17 -6.74 25.17
CA GLY A 148 -23.44 -7.34 24.06
C GLY A 148 -23.61 -6.63 22.71
N LYS A 149 -24.40 -5.54 22.64
CA LYS A 149 -24.61 -4.78 21.41
C LYS A 149 -23.54 -3.69 21.26
N GLY A 150 -22.33 -4.09 20.92
CA GLY A 150 -21.22 -3.18 20.70
C GLY A 150 -21.41 -2.29 19.47
N CYS A 151 -20.88 -1.06 19.51
CA CYS A 151 -20.77 -0.19 18.35
C CYS A 151 -19.56 -0.57 17.50
N THR A 152 -19.80 -0.83 16.22
CA THR A 152 -18.78 -1.10 15.20
C THR A 152 -18.53 0.15 14.34
N ASP A 153 -17.50 0.09 13.48
CA ASP A 153 -17.28 1.07 12.40
C ASP A 153 -17.07 2.51 12.89
N GLY A 154 -16.32 2.67 13.99
CA GLY A 154 -15.95 3.97 14.56
C GLY A 154 -17.09 4.73 15.26
N LYS A 155 -18.27 4.11 15.43
CA LYS A 155 -19.42 4.72 16.11
C LYS A 155 -19.24 4.72 17.62
N SER A 156 -19.73 5.77 18.27
CA SER A 156 -19.81 5.87 19.73
C SER A 156 -21.25 5.66 20.21
N CYS A 157 -21.40 5.09 21.42
CA CYS A 157 -22.71 4.93 22.01
C CYS A 157 -23.20 6.25 22.60
N ARG A 158 -24.34 6.74 22.11
CA ARG A 158 -24.99 7.95 22.64
C ARG A 158 -26.50 7.73 22.74
N ASN A 159 -27.02 7.82 23.97
CA ASN A 159 -28.43 7.56 24.30
C ASN A 159 -28.94 6.20 23.83
N GLY A 160 -28.10 5.16 23.93
CA GLY A 160 -28.48 3.77 23.62
C GLY A 160 -28.51 3.45 22.13
N THR A 161 -27.89 4.30 21.30
CA THR A 161 -27.76 4.10 19.86
C THR A 161 -26.34 4.39 19.40
N CYS A 162 -25.81 3.53 18.52
CA CYS A 162 -24.51 3.75 17.89
C CYS A 162 -24.63 4.87 16.87
N LYS A 163 -23.90 5.96 17.08
CA LYS A 163 -23.89 7.14 16.22
C LYS A 163 -22.46 7.51 15.86
N CYS A 164 -22.27 8.08 14.67
CA CYS A 164 -21.00 8.72 14.32
C CYS A 164 -20.72 9.90 15.22
N ALA A 165 -19.47 10.37 15.25
CA ALA A 165 -19.09 11.61 15.94
C ALA A 165 -19.97 12.79 15.48
N GLU A 166 -20.10 13.82 16.31
CA GLU A 166 -20.85 15.02 15.92
C GLU A 166 -20.20 15.67 14.69
N GLY A 167 -21.00 16.00 13.68
CA GLY A 167 -20.53 16.51 12.38
C GLY A 167 -20.20 15.43 11.34
N ALA A 168 -19.94 14.19 11.75
CA ALA A 168 -19.71 13.07 10.84
C ALA A 168 -21.03 12.46 10.33
N LEU A 169 -21.05 12.00 9.09
CA LEU A 169 -22.18 11.34 8.46
C LEU A 169 -22.02 9.82 8.54
N THR A 170 -23.14 9.10 8.58
CA THR A 170 -23.15 7.65 8.37
C THR A 170 -23.39 7.38 6.89
N CYS A 171 -22.35 6.96 6.17
CA CYS A 171 -22.43 6.61 4.75
C CYS A 171 -22.12 5.12 4.61
N ASN A 172 -23.06 4.35 4.04
CA ASN A 172 -22.96 2.89 3.91
C ASN A 172 -22.62 2.15 5.21
N GLY A 173 -23.10 2.66 6.35
CA GLY A 173 -22.83 2.07 7.66
C GLY A 173 -21.50 2.48 8.30
N VAL A 174 -20.64 3.24 7.63
CA VAL A 174 -19.36 3.73 8.17
C VAL A 174 -19.47 5.22 8.47
N CYS A 175 -18.70 5.69 9.46
CA CYS A 175 -18.62 7.11 9.80
C CYS A 175 -17.60 7.82 8.93
N VAL A 176 -18.03 8.88 8.26
CA VAL A 176 -17.20 9.71 7.38
C VAL A 176 -17.34 11.17 7.77
N ASP A 177 -16.24 11.92 7.68
CA ASP A 177 -16.25 13.35 7.94
C ASP A 177 -16.53 14.10 6.63
N PRO A 178 -17.73 14.66 6.43
CA PRO A 178 -18.04 15.33 5.18
C PRO A 178 -17.25 16.63 4.97
N GLN A 179 -16.49 17.11 5.96
CA GLN A 179 -15.68 18.31 5.82
C GLN A 179 -14.30 18.03 5.22
N THR A 180 -13.81 16.80 5.36
CA THR A 180 -12.43 16.43 5.04
C THR A 180 -12.31 15.14 4.23
N ASP A 181 -13.35 14.31 4.16
CA ASP A 181 -13.36 13.08 3.37
C ASP A 181 -13.59 13.39 1.88
N PRO A 182 -12.58 13.15 1.00
CA PRO A 182 -12.71 13.40 -0.43
C PRO A 182 -13.72 12.47 -1.13
N TRP A 183 -14.15 11.37 -0.51
CA TRP A 183 -15.15 10.46 -1.06
C TRP A 183 -16.58 10.81 -0.63
N ASN A 184 -16.73 11.66 0.39
CA ASN A 184 -18.02 12.03 0.99
C ASN A 184 -18.12 13.54 1.26
N CYS A 185 -17.55 14.36 0.38
CA CYS A 185 -17.35 15.77 0.60
C CYS A 185 -18.65 16.58 0.54
N GLY A 186 -19.05 17.14 1.68
CA GLY A 186 -20.34 17.82 1.85
C GLY A 186 -21.54 16.87 1.79
N GLY A 187 -21.34 15.54 1.87
CA GLY A 187 -22.42 14.54 1.84
C GLY A 187 -21.98 13.16 1.36
N CYS A 188 -22.74 12.12 1.72
CA CYS A 188 -22.45 10.74 1.29
C CYS A 188 -22.37 10.62 -0.24
N GLY A 189 -21.32 9.95 -0.73
CA GLY A 189 -21.12 9.69 -2.16
C GLY A 189 -20.83 10.94 -3.01
N LYS A 190 -20.59 12.10 -2.39
CA LYS A 190 -20.14 13.31 -3.08
C LYS A 190 -18.62 13.31 -3.18
N GLN A 191 -18.13 12.46 -4.08
CA GLN A 191 -16.71 12.34 -4.32
C GLN A 191 -16.15 13.56 -5.05
N CYS A 192 -14.99 14.05 -4.61
CA CYS A 192 -14.22 15.05 -5.32
C CYS A 192 -13.53 14.47 -6.55
N PHE A 193 -13.50 15.24 -7.65
CA PHE A 193 -12.74 14.90 -8.84
C PHE A 193 -11.25 14.71 -8.51
N ALA A 194 -10.56 13.90 -9.29
CA ALA A 194 -9.15 13.60 -9.07
C ALA A 194 -8.31 14.88 -8.94
N GLY A 195 -7.52 14.98 -7.86
CA GLY A 195 -6.70 16.15 -7.54
C GLY A 195 -7.37 17.22 -6.66
N TYR A 196 -8.69 17.14 -6.44
CA TYR A 196 -9.41 18.01 -5.50
C TYR A 196 -9.43 17.37 -4.11
N ALA A 197 -9.24 18.19 -3.08
CA ALA A 197 -9.42 17.80 -1.70
C ALA A 197 -10.80 18.23 -1.20
N CYS A 198 -11.31 17.57 -0.17
CA CYS A 198 -12.44 18.10 0.57
C CYS A 198 -11.94 19.15 1.56
N VAL A 199 -12.31 20.41 1.32
CA VAL A 199 -11.95 21.54 2.17
C VAL A 199 -13.24 22.21 2.61
N ASP A 200 -13.50 22.19 3.91
CA ASP A 200 -14.71 22.76 4.53
C ASP A 200 -16.03 22.26 3.90
N GLY A 201 -16.04 20.99 3.46
CA GLY A 201 -17.21 20.34 2.87
C GLY A 201 -17.49 20.71 1.42
N ALA A 202 -16.53 21.32 0.73
CA ALA A 202 -16.56 21.53 -0.71
C ALA A 202 -15.30 20.95 -1.37
N CYS A 203 -15.46 20.42 -2.57
CA CYS A 203 -14.32 20.02 -3.38
C CYS A 203 -13.60 21.27 -3.86
N ALA A 204 -12.38 21.46 -3.38
CA ALA A 204 -11.55 22.60 -3.70
C ALA A 204 -10.11 22.13 -3.91
N CYS A 205 -9.33 22.96 -4.59
CA CYS A 205 -7.93 22.67 -4.76
C CYS A 205 -7.17 22.74 -3.42
N PRO A 206 -6.26 21.79 -3.15
CA PRO A 206 -5.39 21.84 -1.99
C PRO A 206 -4.66 23.19 -1.88
N ALA A 207 -4.34 23.60 -0.65
CA ALA A 207 -3.59 24.83 -0.44
C ALA A 207 -2.28 24.84 -1.24
N GLY A 208 -2.03 25.93 -1.97
CA GLY A 208 -0.87 26.07 -2.87
C GLY A 208 -1.12 25.65 -4.32
N THR A 209 -2.29 25.10 -4.64
CA THR A 209 -2.67 24.74 -6.02
C THR A 209 -3.83 25.60 -6.52
N THR A 210 -3.96 25.72 -7.84
CA THR A 210 -4.98 26.53 -8.52
C THR A 210 -5.87 25.65 -9.38
N ASP A 211 -7.18 25.93 -9.39
CA ASP A 211 -8.13 25.25 -10.29
C ASP A 211 -7.87 25.69 -11.74
N CYS A 212 -7.37 24.76 -12.53
CA CYS A 212 -7.10 24.92 -13.95
C CYS A 212 -8.09 24.10 -14.80
N GLN A 213 -9.39 24.38 -14.61
CA GLN A 213 -10.51 23.78 -15.36
C GLN A 213 -10.64 22.27 -15.11
N ALA A 214 -10.93 21.91 -13.85
CA ALA A 214 -11.10 20.53 -13.38
C ALA A 214 -9.80 19.75 -13.10
N VAL A 215 -8.65 20.45 -13.01
CA VAL A 215 -7.39 19.92 -12.48
C VAL A 215 -6.79 20.94 -11.52
N CYS A 216 -6.39 20.50 -10.33
CA CYS A 216 -5.64 21.33 -9.41
C CYS A 216 -4.16 21.29 -9.76
N ALA A 217 -3.63 22.43 -10.19
CA ALA A 217 -2.26 22.57 -10.63
C ALA A 217 -1.45 23.45 -9.68
N ASP A 218 -0.24 23.01 -9.33
CA ASP A 218 0.74 23.89 -8.69
C ASP A 218 1.39 24.77 -9.76
N LEU A 219 0.99 26.04 -9.83
CA LEU A 219 1.50 26.96 -10.83
C LEU A 219 3.00 27.24 -10.68
N THR A 220 3.65 26.79 -9.60
CA THR A 220 5.09 26.98 -9.39
C THR A 220 5.95 25.84 -9.90
N SER A 221 5.36 24.66 -10.11
CA SER A 221 6.07 23.41 -10.39
C SER A 221 5.42 22.52 -11.46
N ASP A 222 4.15 22.76 -11.84
CA ASP A 222 3.45 22.03 -12.88
C ASP A 222 3.88 22.48 -14.30
N PRO A 223 4.56 21.63 -15.09
CA PRO A 223 5.01 21.98 -16.44
C PRO A 223 3.87 22.16 -17.45
N LEU A 224 2.64 21.77 -17.14
CA LEU A 224 1.47 21.99 -17.99
C LEU A 224 0.71 23.27 -17.64
N ASN A 225 0.98 23.87 -16.47
CA ASN A 225 0.26 25.02 -15.92
C ASN A 225 1.22 26.03 -15.24
N CYS A 226 2.39 26.26 -15.84
CA CYS A 226 3.48 26.97 -15.19
C CYS A 226 3.31 28.50 -15.18
N GLY A 227 3.17 29.08 -13.99
CA GLY A 227 2.87 30.50 -13.79
C GLY A 227 1.43 30.88 -14.09
N GLY A 228 0.64 29.95 -14.64
CA GLY A 228 -0.76 30.13 -15.00
C GLY A 228 -1.36 28.90 -15.66
N CYS A 229 -2.67 28.74 -15.55
CA CYS A 229 -3.38 27.61 -16.16
C CYS A 229 -3.18 27.55 -17.67
N GLY A 230 -2.86 26.36 -18.19
CA GLY A 230 -2.59 26.11 -19.61
C GLY A 230 -1.28 26.69 -20.14
N VAL A 231 -0.44 27.28 -19.28
CA VAL A 231 0.91 27.73 -19.66
C VAL A 231 1.84 26.51 -19.66
N ARG A 232 1.92 25.85 -20.81
CA ARG A 232 2.70 24.64 -20.98
C ARG A 232 4.17 24.96 -21.28
N CYS A 233 5.06 24.40 -20.48
CA CYS A 233 6.49 24.42 -20.73
C CYS A 233 6.84 23.59 -21.96
N GLN A 234 7.83 24.05 -22.72
CA GLN A 234 8.36 23.28 -23.84
C GLN A 234 8.95 21.96 -23.33
N SER A 235 9.07 20.94 -24.18
CA SER A 235 9.56 19.60 -23.80
C SER A 235 10.94 19.59 -23.13
N THR A 236 11.70 20.68 -23.22
CA THR A 236 13.03 20.87 -22.63
C THR A 236 13.04 21.78 -21.38
N GLN A 237 11.87 22.13 -20.83
CA GLN A 237 11.71 23.04 -19.70
C GLN A 237 10.88 22.38 -18.59
N SER A 238 11.26 22.64 -17.35
CA SER A 238 10.45 22.36 -16.16
C SER A 238 9.80 23.66 -15.68
N CYS A 239 8.75 23.55 -14.88
CA CYS A 239 8.25 24.72 -14.18
C CYS A 239 9.09 24.96 -12.91
N VAL A 240 9.73 26.12 -12.83
CA VAL A 240 10.54 26.51 -11.66
C VAL A 240 10.06 27.87 -11.18
N ASN A 241 9.50 27.91 -9.98
CA ASN A 241 8.94 29.13 -9.36
C ASN A 241 7.94 29.85 -10.26
N GLY A 242 7.19 29.11 -11.07
CA GLY A 242 6.16 29.64 -11.96
C GLY A 242 6.68 30.19 -13.29
N PHE A 243 7.90 29.80 -13.68
CA PHE A 243 8.45 30.08 -14.99
C PHE A 243 8.88 28.79 -15.66
N CYS A 244 8.50 28.64 -16.94
CA CYS A 244 9.03 27.58 -17.76
C CYS A 244 10.51 27.85 -17.99
N ASP A 245 11.31 27.05 -17.32
CA ASP A 245 12.74 27.24 -17.24
C ASP A 245 13.42 25.90 -17.42
N THR A 246 14.59 25.87 -18.06
CA THR A 246 15.41 24.65 -18.07
C THR A 246 16.22 24.62 -16.76
N PRO A 247 15.82 23.86 -15.72
CA PRO A 247 16.61 23.78 -14.50
C PRO A 247 17.94 23.12 -14.82
N CYS A 248 19.01 23.69 -14.29
CA CYS A 248 20.32 23.06 -14.35
C CYS A 248 20.42 22.00 -13.26
N PRO A 249 21.21 20.93 -13.48
CA PRO A 249 21.55 19.98 -12.42
C PRO A 249 22.06 20.70 -11.16
N VAL A 250 21.87 20.10 -9.99
CA VAL A 250 22.35 20.68 -8.73
C VAL A 250 23.86 20.95 -8.83
N GLY A 251 24.28 22.19 -8.56
CA GLY A 251 25.67 22.64 -8.67
C GLY A 251 26.06 23.26 -10.02
N TRP A 252 25.22 23.16 -11.05
CA TRP A 252 25.47 23.74 -12.37
C TRP A 252 24.97 25.19 -12.46
N LEU A 253 25.66 26.01 -13.26
CA LEU A 253 25.26 27.40 -13.52
C LEU A 253 24.40 27.48 -14.77
N LYS A 254 23.39 28.36 -14.72
CA LYS A 254 22.64 28.75 -15.90
C LYS A 254 23.29 29.97 -16.55
N CYS A 255 23.94 29.74 -17.69
CA CYS A 255 24.67 30.77 -18.41
C CYS A 255 24.07 30.97 -19.80
N ASN A 256 23.47 32.15 -20.04
CA ASN A 256 22.77 32.49 -21.28
C ASN A 256 21.70 31.46 -21.70
N GLY A 257 20.99 30.89 -20.73
CA GLY A 257 19.93 29.89 -20.97
C GLY A 257 20.41 28.44 -21.05
N SER A 258 21.72 28.20 -21.18
CA SER A 258 22.31 26.86 -21.15
C SER A 258 22.86 26.51 -19.78
N CYS A 259 22.76 25.23 -19.42
CA CYS A 259 23.36 24.71 -18.19
C CYS A 259 24.80 24.31 -18.45
N VAL A 260 25.70 24.83 -17.63
CA VAL A 260 27.13 24.54 -17.69
C VAL A 260 27.60 24.12 -16.29
N ASP A 261 28.51 23.18 -16.22
CA ASP A 261 29.12 22.78 -14.96
C ASP A 261 30.22 23.78 -14.60
N PRO A 262 30.05 24.66 -13.61
CA PRO A 262 31.09 25.62 -13.26
C PRO A 262 32.33 24.95 -12.67
N SER A 263 32.25 23.67 -12.27
CA SER A 263 33.39 22.99 -11.69
C SER A 263 34.38 22.46 -12.72
N THR A 264 33.95 22.31 -13.98
CA THR A 264 34.67 21.61 -15.06
C THR A 264 34.60 22.31 -16.43
N ASP A 265 33.63 23.19 -16.68
CA ASP A 265 33.50 23.90 -17.96
C ASP A 265 34.60 24.96 -18.12
N ALA A 266 35.52 24.73 -19.06
CA ALA A 266 36.65 25.61 -19.33
C ALA A 266 36.27 27.01 -19.84
N PHE A 267 35.03 27.24 -20.26
CA PHE A 267 34.50 28.54 -20.67
C PHE A 267 33.66 29.22 -19.57
N HIS A 268 33.25 28.47 -18.54
CA HIS A 268 32.35 28.93 -17.46
C HIS A 268 32.87 28.54 -16.05
N CYS A 269 34.19 28.53 -15.87
CA CYS A 269 34.85 27.99 -14.69
C CYS A 269 34.62 28.83 -13.43
N GLY A 270 33.87 28.29 -12.47
CA GLY A 270 33.46 28.96 -11.22
C GLY A 270 32.39 30.04 -11.41
N ALA A 271 32.25 30.60 -12.61
CA ALA A 271 31.26 31.62 -12.95
C ALA A 271 30.94 31.63 -14.46
N CYS A 272 29.74 32.06 -14.83
CA CYS A 272 29.36 32.22 -16.24
C CYS A 272 30.34 33.09 -17.02
N GLY A 273 30.86 32.57 -18.14
CA GLY A 273 31.80 33.28 -19.03
C GLY A 273 33.21 33.43 -18.47
N HIS A 274 33.56 32.76 -17.38
CA HIS A 274 34.92 32.74 -16.86
C HIS A 274 35.77 31.67 -17.59
N ALA A 275 36.31 32.05 -18.75
CA ALA A 275 37.10 31.14 -19.58
C ALA A 275 38.55 30.99 -19.10
N CYS A 276 39.05 29.75 -19.04
CA CYS A 276 40.39 29.41 -18.57
C CYS A 276 41.51 29.56 -19.62
N GLY A 277 41.16 29.85 -20.88
CA GLY A 277 42.16 29.99 -21.95
C GLY A 277 42.89 28.68 -22.22
N SER A 278 44.21 28.63 -21.95
CA SER A 278 45.04 27.42 -22.10
C SER A 278 45.13 26.55 -20.84
N LEU A 279 44.36 26.88 -19.81
CA LEU A 279 44.27 26.16 -18.53
C LEU A 279 42.98 25.33 -18.49
N SER A 280 42.93 24.29 -17.65
CA SER A 280 41.72 23.48 -17.43
C SER A 280 40.92 23.99 -16.23
N CYS A 281 39.60 23.78 -16.22
CA CYS A 281 38.76 24.11 -15.06
C CYS A 281 38.71 22.92 -14.10
N GLN A 282 39.09 23.12 -12.84
CA GLN A 282 38.93 22.11 -11.79
C GLN A 282 38.38 22.73 -10.51
N GLY A 283 37.27 22.17 -10.02
CA GLY A 283 36.60 22.67 -8.81
C GLY A 283 36.23 24.15 -8.91
N GLY A 284 36.02 24.66 -10.14
CA GLY A 284 35.72 26.05 -10.42
C GLY A 284 36.94 26.98 -10.40
N GLN A 285 38.15 26.46 -10.57
CA GLN A 285 39.39 27.22 -10.70
C GLN A 285 40.15 26.85 -11.97
N CYS A 286 40.70 27.84 -12.68
CA CYS A 286 41.55 27.62 -13.84
C CYS A 286 42.96 27.21 -13.39
N VAL A 287 43.32 25.95 -13.63
CA VAL A 287 44.59 25.35 -13.21
C VAL A 287 45.41 24.89 -14.42
N ALA A 288 46.74 24.95 -14.29
CA ALA A 288 47.62 24.37 -15.31
C ALA A 288 47.40 22.86 -15.34
N CYS A 289 46.99 22.34 -16.50
CA CYS A 289 46.85 20.92 -16.69
C CYS A 289 48.23 20.25 -16.59
N ASN A 290 48.37 19.38 -15.60
CA ASN A 290 49.44 18.41 -15.52
C ASN A 290 48.78 17.03 -15.51
N SER A 291 48.69 16.38 -16.67
CA SER A 291 48.00 15.09 -16.82
C SER A 291 48.52 14.01 -15.87
N ALA A 292 49.76 14.14 -15.36
CA ALA A 292 50.26 13.23 -14.33
C ALA A 292 49.55 13.32 -12.97
N THR A 293 48.83 14.42 -12.68
CA THR A 293 48.27 14.71 -11.35
C THR A 293 46.87 15.33 -11.38
N THR A 294 46.33 15.60 -12.56
CA THR A 294 45.21 16.51 -12.76
C THR A 294 44.32 15.91 -13.84
N ASP A 295 43.05 15.67 -13.53
CA ASP A 295 41.98 15.35 -14.49
C ASP A 295 41.70 16.58 -15.37
N CYS A 296 42.27 16.59 -16.56
CA CYS A 296 42.38 17.75 -17.42
C CYS A 296 41.21 17.92 -18.38
N ASP A 297 40.48 16.86 -18.70
CA ASP A 297 39.27 16.86 -19.49
C ASP A 297 37.98 16.76 -18.65
N SER A 298 38.14 16.56 -17.33
CA SER A 298 37.10 16.56 -16.31
C SER A 298 36.10 15.42 -16.44
N ASP A 299 36.55 14.26 -16.87
CA ASP A 299 35.72 13.06 -16.99
C ASP A 299 35.67 12.21 -15.71
N GLY A 300 36.44 12.60 -14.68
CA GLY A 300 36.50 11.95 -13.37
C GLY A 300 37.68 11.00 -13.21
N TRP A 301 38.58 10.93 -14.19
CA TRP A 301 39.81 10.15 -14.14
C TRP A 301 41.07 10.99 -14.33
N THR A 302 42.18 10.45 -13.84
CA THR A 302 43.51 11.00 -14.07
C THR A 302 44.36 9.94 -14.74
N VAL A 303 45.49 10.32 -15.35
CA VAL A 303 46.45 9.33 -15.87
C VAL A 303 46.91 8.33 -14.81
N ALA A 304 47.02 8.75 -13.54
CA ALA A 304 47.38 7.86 -12.44
C ALA A 304 46.28 6.83 -12.11
N GLU A 305 45.03 7.14 -12.45
CA GLU A 305 43.87 6.25 -12.35
C GLU A 305 43.64 5.42 -13.63
N GLY A 306 44.52 5.53 -14.63
CA GLY A 306 44.48 4.72 -15.85
C GLY A 306 43.82 5.41 -17.04
N ASP A 307 43.49 6.69 -16.95
CA ASP A 307 43.05 7.45 -18.11
C ASP A 307 44.20 7.62 -19.13
N CYS A 308 43.92 7.18 -20.35
CA CYS A 308 44.82 7.17 -21.48
C CYS A 308 44.64 8.39 -22.40
N CYS A 309 43.63 9.24 -22.12
CA CYS A 309 43.26 10.36 -22.96
C CYS A 309 42.89 11.65 -22.21
N ASP A 310 43.63 11.98 -21.16
CA ASP A 310 43.44 13.21 -20.36
C ASP A 310 43.52 14.56 -21.13
N GLN A 311 44.00 14.56 -22.38
CA GLN A 311 44.07 15.75 -23.23
C GLN A 311 43.79 15.45 -24.71
N PRO A 312 43.20 16.39 -25.48
CA PRO A 312 43.07 16.25 -26.92
C PRO A 312 44.43 16.05 -27.60
N GLY A 313 44.51 15.14 -28.59
CA GLY A 313 45.77 14.88 -29.29
C GLY A 313 45.87 13.46 -29.83
N SER A 314 46.84 12.69 -29.32
CA SER A 314 47.18 11.35 -29.82
C SER A 314 46.10 10.29 -29.62
N CYS A 315 45.11 10.56 -28.76
CA CYS A 315 43.99 9.67 -28.43
C CYS A 315 42.64 10.18 -28.95
N GLY A 316 42.60 11.29 -29.71
CA GLY A 316 41.38 11.79 -30.35
C GLY A 316 41.01 13.23 -29.98
N LEU A 317 39.78 13.63 -30.35
CA LEU A 317 39.23 14.98 -30.14
C LEU A 317 38.23 15.06 -28.98
N THR A 318 37.83 13.92 -28.42
CA THR A 318 36.83 13.82 -27.34
C THR A 318 37.43 13.08 -26.13
N PRO A 319 38.44 13.68 -25.49
CA PRO A 319 39.17 13.07 -24.38
C PRO A 319 38.22 12.58 -23.27
N ALA A 320 37.24 13.40 -22.89
CA ALA A 320 36.31 13.08 -21.81
C ALA A 320 35.35 11.89 -22.03
N LEU A 321 35.42 11.23 -23.19
CA LEU A 321 34.69 10.00 -23.49
C LEU A 321 35.58 8.75 -23.48
N ILE A 322 36.88 8.92 -23.17
CA ILE A 322 37.92 7.90 -23.29
C ILE A 322 38.59 7.75 -21.93
N ASN A 323 38.27 6.67 -21.23
CA ASN A 323 38.67 6.43 -19.85
C ASN A 323 38.30 5.02 -19.37
N PRO A 324 38.83 4.54 -18.22
CA PRO A 324 38.58 3.19 -17.70
C PRO A 324 37.11 2.78 -17.47
N GLY A 325 36.16 3.71 -17.47
CA GLY A 325 34.73 3.44 -17.29
C GLY A 325 33.88 3.70 -18.54
N ALA A 326 34.50 3.94 -19.69
CA ALA A 326 33.82 3.92 -20.98
C ALA A 326 33.60 2.47 -21.45
N ILE A 327 32.61 2.27 -22.33
CA ILE A 327 32.53 1.07 -23.16
C ILE A 327 33.40 1.27 -24.40
N GLU A 328 34.06 0.21 -24.86
CA GLU A 328 34.78 0.24 -26.15
C GLU A 328 33.82 0.40 -27.34
N LEU A 329 34.17 1.28 -28.27
CA LEU A 329 33.48 1.50 -29.54
C LEU A 329 34.33 1.00 -30.70
N ILE A 330 33.70 0.72 -31.84
CA ILE A 330 34.41 0.32 -33.06
C ILE A 330 34.75 1.58 -33.86
N ASP A 331 35.72 2.35 -33.40
CA ASP A 331 36.12 3.65 -33.97
C ASP A 331 37.65 3.84 -34.16
N GLY A 332 38.46 2.86 -33.78
CA GLY A 332 39.92 2.88 -33.86
C GLY A 332 40.61 3.49 -32.64
N VAL A 333 39.88 3.76 -31.56
CA VAL A 333 40.39 4.34 -30.32
C VAL A 333 40.12 3.39 -29.15
N ASP A 334 41.13 3.18 -28.29
CA ASP A 334 40.97 2.48 -27.00
C ASP A 334 40.15 3.37 -26.06
N ASN A 335 38.82 3.31 -26.15
CA ASN A 335 37.92 4.16 -25.39
C ASN A 335 37.95 3.79 -23.91
N ASN A 336 38.13 2.52 -23.57
CA ASN A 336 38.10 2.08 -22.17
C ASN A 336 39.49 2.00 -21.51
N CYS A 337 40.53 2.47 -22.19
CA CYS A 337 41.92 2.55 -21.73
C CYS A 337 42.50 1.24 -21.19
N ASN A 338 42.12 0.11 -21.77
CA ASN A 338 42.61 -1.21 -21.34
C ASN A 338 43.80 -1.74 -22.17
N GLY A 339 44.23 -0.97 -23.18
CA GLY A 339 45.33 -1.29 -24.08
C GLY A 339 44.94 -2.14 -25.30
N LEU A 340 43.64 -2.40 -25.50
CA LEU A 340 43.07 -3.07 -26.66
C LEU A 340 42.19 -2.07 -27.42
N VAL A 341 42.05 -2.27 -28.73
CA VAL A 341 41.29 -1.36 -29.60
C VAL A 341 40.27 -2.17 -30.42
N ASP A 342 39.04 -1.69 -30.48
CA ASP A 342 37.93 -2.21 -31.26
C ASP A 342 37.73 -3.73 -31.05
N ALA A 343 37.72 -4.50 -32.13
CA ALA A 343 37.56 -5.96 -32.15
C ALA A 343 38.65 -6.74 -31.41
N GLN A 344 39.75 -6.09 -31.00
CA GLN A 344 40.74 -6.69 -30.11
C GLN A 344 40.26 -6.70 -28.66
N ASP A 345 39.48 -5.69 -28.26
CA ASP A 345 38.80 -5.69 -26.98
C ASP A 345 37.54 -6.55 -27.07
N GLN A 346 37.64 -7.73 -26.49
CA GLN A 346 36.58 -8.71 -26.49
C GLN A 346 35.87 -8.79 -25.15
N LEU A 347 36.29 -8.00 -24.16
CA LEU A 347 35.69 -8.03 -22.83
C LEU A 347 34.31 -7.35 -22.82
N ASP A 348 34.12 -6.34 -23.68
CA ASP A 348 32.89 -5.54 -23.73
C ASP A 348 31.87 -6.04 -24.77
N ILE A 349 32.28 -6.91 -25.70
CA ILE A 349 31.45 -7.36 -26.85
C ILE A 349 31.23 -8.89 -26.91
N ARG A 350 31.83 -9.68 -26.00
CA ARG A 350 31.62 -11.14 -25.99
C ARG A 350 30.53 -11.54 -25.01
N PRO A 351 29.54 -12.33 -25.45
CA PRO A 351 28.60 -12.97 -24.55
C PRO A 351 29.31 -13.88 -23.53
N CYS A 352 28.79 -13.88 -22.30
CA CYS A 352 29.35 -14.55 -21.11
C CYS A 352 28.40 -15.61 -20.54
N ASP A 353 27.44 -16.03 -21.34
CA ASP A 353 26.27 -16.82 -20.99
C ASP A 353 26.41 -18.30 -21.39
N SER A 354 27.65 -18.76 -21.57
CA SER A 354 27.94 -20.16 -21.88
C SER A 354 27.92 -21.03 -20.63
N GLY A 355 27.19 -22.15 -20.67
CA GLY A 355 27.18 -23.15 -19.60
C GLY A 355 26.45 -22.71 -18.33
N LEU A 356 25.54 -21.75 -18.46
CA LEU A 356 24.61 -21.39 -17.39
C LEU A 356 23.62 -22.53 -17.16
N LEU A 357 23.27 -22.79 -15.90
CA LEU A 357 22.26 -23.79 -15.55
C LEU A 357 20.87 -23.24 -15.88
N SER A 358 20.01 -24.09 -16.45
CA SER A 358 18.64 -23.70 -16.80
C SER A 358 17.83 -23.29 -15.58
N ASP A 359 18.08 -23.90 -14.43
CA ASP A 359 17.40 -23.70 -13.15
C ASP A 359 18.30 -22.94 -12.14
N SER A 360 19.19 -22.06 -12.64
CA SER A 360 20.10 -21.32 -11.75
C SER A 360 19.31 -20.54 -10.69
N LEU A 361 19.74 -20.66 -9.43
CA LEU A 361 19.22 -19.84 -8.32
C LEU A 361 20.05 -18.55 -8.13
N ASN A 362 21.12 -18.39 -8.93
CA ASN A 362 21.98 -17.22 -8.86
C ASN A 362 21.51 -16.17 -9.88
N ALA A 363 20.91 -15.09 -9.40
CA ALA A 363 20.40 -14.00 -10.23
C ALA A 363 21.46 -13.38 -11.16
N ILE A 364 22.75 -13.46 -10.83
CA ILE A 364 23.84 -12.99 -11.71
C ILE A 364 23.88 -13.79 -13.02
N ASP A 365 23.49 -15.06 -13.02
CA ASP A 365 23.46 -15.86 -14.25
C ASP A 365 22.36 -15.37 -15.20
N TYR A 366 21.25 -14.83 -14.67
CA TYR A 366 20.20 -14.19 -15.47
C TYR A 366 20.69 -12.87 -16.08
N ALA A 367 21.48 -12.09 -15.34
CA ALA A 367 22.12 -10.90 -15.89
C ALA A 367 23.07 -11.26 -17.05
N LYS A 368 23.86 -12.34 -16.93
CA LYS A 368 24.71 -12.83 -18.02
C LYS A 368 23.90 -13.31 -19.22
N ALA A 369 22.83 -14.09 -18.99
CA ALA A 369 21.93 -14.56 -20.03
C ALA A 369 21.16 -13.42 -20.72
N LEU A 370 21.02 -12.27 -20.08
CA LEU A 370 20.48 -11.05 -20.68
C LEU A 370 21.54 -10.28 -21.51
N GLY A 371 22.83 -10.65 -21.43
CA GLY A 371 23.95 -9.96 -22.12
C GLY A 371 24.83 -9.11 -21.21
N ILE A 372 24.57 -9.06 -19.89
CA ILE A 372 25.33 -8.22 -18.94
C ILE A 372 26.50 -9.00 -18.36
N CYS A 373 27.67 -8.82 -18.95
CA CYS A 373 28.84 -9.64 -18.65
C CYS A 373 29.84 -9.05 -17.68
N ARG A 374 29.92 -7.72 -17.63
CA ARG A 374 30.87 -7.01 -16.76
C ARG A 374 30.27 -6.79 -15.39
N THR A 375 31.07 -6.96 -14.35
CA THR A 375 30.69 -6.64 -12.96
C THR A 375 31.58 -5.54 -12.39
N THR A 376 31.04 -4.70 -11.53
CA THR A 376 31.78 -3.64 -10.83
C THR A 376 31.31 -3.50 -9.38
N PRO A 377 32.19 -3.21 -8.41
CA PRO A 377 31.77 -2.90 -7.05
C PRO A 377 31.01 -1.57 -6.94
N ILE A 378 30.02 -1.49 -6.04
CA ILE A 378 29.27 -0.24 -5.80
C ILE A 378 30.16 0.95 -5.38
N ASN A 379 31.23 0.68 -4.63
CA ASN A 379 32.18 1.69 -4.12
C ASN A 379 33.52 1.66 -4.86
N ALA A 380 33.50 1.30 -6.15
CA ALA A 380 34.69 1.31 -6.99
C ALA A 380 35.39 2.69 -6.98
N SER A 381 36.73 2.68 -6.88
CA SER A 381 37.56 3.88 -6.86
C SER A 381 38.87 3.67 -7.65
N GLY A 382 39.56 4.76 -8.00
CA GLY A 382 40.72 4.73 -8.88
C GLY A 382 40.48 4.02 -10.22
N PRO A 383 41.44 3.21 -10.70
CA PRO A 383 41.29 2.42 -11.93
C PRO A 383 40.14 1.41 -11.90
N ALA A 384 39.60 1.09 -10.73
CA ALA A 384 38.48 0.16 -10.61
C ALA A 384 37.12 0.82 -10.86
N LYS A 385 37.03 2.16 -11.01
CA LYS A 385 35.80 2.96 -11.26
C LYS A 385 35.14 2.64 -12.62
N THR A 386 34.99 1.37 -12.95
CA THR A 386 34.42 0.94 -14.22
C THR A 386 32.93 0.64 -14.09
N TRP A 387 32.30 0.27 -15.20
CA TRP A 387 30.87 0.04 -15.34
C TRP A 387 30.51 -1.45 -15.27
N GLY A 388 29.20 -1.74 -15.24
CA GLY A 388 28.66 -3.10 -15.25
C GLY A 388 27.71 -3.40 -14.10
N LEU A 389 27.42 -4.68 -13.91
CA LEU A 389 26.54 -5.20 -12.87
C LEU A 389 27.17 -5.05 -11.48
N ILE A 390 26.43 -4.44 -10.57
CA ILE A 390 26.75 -4.34 -9.15
C ILE A 390 26.07 -5.47 -8.37
N SER A 391 24.78 -5.69 -8.63
CA SER A 391 24.01 -6.76 -8.02
C SER A 391 22.86 -7.18 -8.93
N ALA A 392 22.42 -8.44 -8.75
CA ALA A 392 21.22 -8.98 -9.36
C ALA A 392 20.43 -9.75 -8.29
N GLU A 393 19.10 -9.66 -8.34
CA GLU A 393 18.18 -10.35 -7.41
C GLU A 393 16.97 -10.90 -8.18
N LEU A 394 16.44 -12.03 -7.70
CA LEU A 394 15.17 -12.62 -8.15
C LEU A 394 14.19 -12.50 -6.98
N LEU A 395 13.15 -11.70 -7.18
CA LEU A 395 12.18 -11.30 -6.15
C LEU A 395 10.75 -11.51 -6.66
N GLN A 396 9.79 -11.58 -5.76
CA GLN A 396 8.39 -11.33 -6.12
C GLN A 396 8.19 -9.86 -6.49
N ALA A 397 7.09 -9.53 -7.15
CA ALA A 397 6.81 -8.16 -7.61
C ALA A 397 6.68 -7.12 -6.47
N ASP A 398 6.45 -7.52 -5.22
CA ASP A 398 6.52 -6.62 -4.04
C ASP A 398 7.94 -6.41 -3.49
N GLY A 399 8.94 -7.08 -4.06
CA GLY A 399 10.32 -7.06 -3.58
C GLY A 399 10.62 -8.07 -2.47
N SER A 400 9.66 -8.92 -2.10
CA SER A 400 9.93 -10.02 -1.18
C SER A 400 10.73 -11.15 -1.87
N PRO A 401 11.47 -11.99 -1.13
CA PRO A 401 12.22 -13.11 -1.71
C PRO A 401 11.28 -14.14 -2.37
N ILE A 402 11.67 -14.64 -3.55
CA ILE A 402 10.99 -15.78 -4.17
C ILE A 402 11.15 -17.03 -3.28
N VAL A 403 10.04 -17.72 -3.01
CA VAL A 403 10.03 -19.00 -2.27
C VAL A 403 9.97 -20.21 -3.20
N ASP A 404 9.31 -20.06 -4.36
CA ASP A 404 9.24 -21.06 -5.42
C ASP A 404 9.94 -20.56 -6.68
N HIS A 405 11.04 -21.22 -7.04
CA HIS A 405 11.91 -20.84 -8.14
C HIS A 405 11.46 -21.39 -9.50
N MET A 406 10.24 -21.94 -9.60
CA MET A 406 9.71 -22.43 -10.87
C MET A 406 9.38 -21.29 -11.85
N GLY A 407 9.20 -20.04 -11.41
CA GLY A 407 8.81 -18.92 -12.29
C GLY A 407 9.91 -18.29 -13.15
N HIS A 408 11.12 -18.84 -13.12
CA HIS A 408 12.23 -18.31 -13.91
C HIS A 408 13.17 -19.42 -14.41
N SER A 409 13.73 -19.25 -15.60
CA SER A 409 14.75 -20.17 -16.13
C SER A 409 15.68 -19.49 -17.15
N ILE A 410 16.75 -20.20 -17.53
CA ILE A 410 17.72 -19.79 -18.55
C ILE A 410 17.69 -20.81 -19.69
N ARG A 411 17.55 -20.35 -20.93
CA ARG A 411 17.28 -21.23 -22.08
C ARG A 411 18.19 -20.94 -23.25
N SER A 412 18.77 -21.99 -23.84
CA SER A 412 19.49 -21.88 -25.11
C SER A 412 18.60 -21.92 -26.35
N THR A 413 17.36 -22.38 -26.17
CA THR A 413 16.28 -22.43 -27.15
C THR A 413 14.94 -22.43 -26.42
N PHE A 414 13.89 -21.89 -27.03
CA PHE A 414 12.53 -21.97 -26.52
C PHE A 414 11.56 -22.39 -27.63
N GLY A 415 10.92 -23.53 -27.43
CA GLY A 415 10.24 -24.26 -28.49
C GLY A 415 11.13 -24.58 -29.69
N ALA A 416 10.51 -24.69 -30.87
CA ALA A 416 11.17 -25.20 -32.06
C ALA A 416 11.96 -24.13 -32.83
N THR A 417 11.63 -22.84 -32.67
CA THR A 417 12.17 -21.77 -33.52
C THR A 417 12.78 -20.60 -32.76
N LEU A 418 12.41 -20.35 -31.49
CA LEU A 418 12.90 -19.18 -30.78
C LEU A 418 14.31 -19.43 -30.23
N LEU A 419 15.24 -18.62 -30.73
CA LEU A 419 16.65 -18.63 -30.37
C LEU A 419 17.00 -17.33 -29.62
N PRO A 420 18.03 -17.37 -28.76
CA PRO A 420 18.67 -16.19 -28.22
C PRO A 420 19.00 -15.17 -29.33
N GLN A 421 18.72 -13.91 -29.06
CA GLN A 421 19.05 -12.75 -29.88
C GLN A 421 20.53 -12.38 -29.78
N GLU A 422 21.17 -12.73 -28.67
CA GLU A 422 22.60 -12.64 -28.46
C GLU A 422 23.13 -13.88 -27.73
N GLY A 423 24.42 -14.19 -27.87
CA GLY A 423 25.04 -15.24 -27.07
C GLY A 423 24.51 -16.64 -27.35
N ARG A 424 24.29 -17.40 -26.27
CA ARG A 424 23.89 -18.81 -26.27
C ARG A 424 22.66 -19.09 -25.43
N SER A 425 22.21 -18.13 -24.63
CA SER A 425 21.13 -18.30 -23.67
C SER A 425 20.29 -17.03 -23.61
N MET A 426 19.03 -17.16 -23.23
CA MET A 426 18.12 -16.05 -22.93
C MET A 426 17.42 -16.32 -21.60
N VAL A 427 16.97 -15.26 -20.94
CA VAL A 427 16.19 -15.34 -19.71
C VAL A 427 14.74 -15.66 -20.03
N VAL A 428 14.12 -16.48 -19.19
CA VAL A 428 12.68 -16.75 -19.17
C VAL A 428 12.14 -16.34 -17.82
N LEU A 429 11.17 -15.43 -17.81
CA LEU A 429 10.35 -15.11 -16.63
C LEU A 429 8.91 -15.50 -16.93
N SER A 430 8.21 -16.09 -15.97
CA SER A 430 6.87 -16.63 -16.17
C SER A 430 5.98 -16.30 -14.97
N SER A 431 4.72 -15.95 -15.21
CA SER A 431 3.68 -15.88 -14.17
C SER A 431 3.10 -17.27 -13.84
N GLY A 432 3.95 -18.28 -13.95
CA GLY A 432 3.66 -19.71 -13.94
C GLY A 432 4.99 -20.44 -13.97
N ALA A 433 5.02 -21.73 -14.23
CA ALA A 433 6.29 -22.45 -14.29
C ALA A 433 7.10 -22.20 -15.58
N ALA A 434 8.21 -21.46 -15.46
CA ALA A 434 9.26 -21.43 -16.44
C ALA A 434 9.90 -22.82 -16.61
N ALA A 435 10.05 -23.24 -17.87
CA ALA A 435 10.47 -24.59 -18.19
C ALA A 435 11.97 -24.86 -17.99
N ASP A 436 12.33 -26.12 -17.72
CA ASP A 436 13.71 -26.63 -17.59
C ASP A 436 14.24 -27.32 -18.86
N GLU A 437 15.56 -27.50 -18.96
CA GLU A 437 16.26 -28.03 -20.13
C GLU A 437 15.78 -29.40 -20.64
N THR A 438 15.05 -30.17 -19.83
CA THR A 438 14.53 -31.48 -20.21
C THR A 438 13.23 -31.40 -21.04
N GLN A 439 12.62 -30.21 -21.10
CA GLN A 439 11.34 -30.01 -21.75
C GLN A 439 11.45 -29.65 -23.22
N THR A 440 10.60 -30.30 -24.02
CA THR A 440 10.47 -30.06 -25.47
C THR A 440 9.35 -29.08 -25.80
N SER A 441 8.41 -28.85 -24.87
CA SER A 441 7.35 -27.84 -24.93
C SER A 441 7.39 -26.96 -23.67
N PRO A 442 8.25 -25.92 -23.64
CA PRO A 442 8.55 -25.14 -22.45
C PRO A 442 7.48 -24.08 -22.11
N GLY A 443 6.20 -24.46 -22.07
CA GLY A 443 5.10 -23.53 -21.74
C GLY A 443 4.98 -23.26 -20.24
N PRO A 444 4.27 -22.20 -19.83
CA PRO A 444 4.25 -21.76 -18.44
C PRO A 444 3.46 -22.70 -17.52
N ASN A 445 2.56 -23.51 -18.06
CA ASN A 445 1.85 -24.56 -17.31
C ASN A 445 2.62 -25.91 -17.28
N GLY A 446 3.80 -25.96 -17.90
CA GLY A 446 4.49 -27.20 -18.24
C GLY A 446 5.46 -27.72 -17.19
N GLY A 447 5.94 -26.91 -16.23
CA GLY A 447 6.75 -27.30 -15.05
C GLY A 447 8.03 -28.14 -15.26
N PRO A 448 9.09 -27.98 -14.44
CA PRO A 448 10.26 -28.88 -14.48
C PRO A 448 9.90 -30.37 -14.48
N GLY A 449 10.30 -31.10 -15.54
CA GLY A 449 10.04 -32.52 -15.73
C GLY A 449 8.60 -32.94 -16.08
N ALA A 450 7.65 -32.02 -16.31
CA ALA A 450 6.30 -32.43 -16.71
C ALA A 450 6.19 -32.80 -18.20
N THR A 451 5.30 -33.76 -18.46
CA THR A 451 4.96 -34.28 -19.79
C THR A 451 3.56 -33.86 -20.23
N SER A 452 2.84 -33.15 -19.36
CA SER A 452 1.49 -32.67 -19.64
C SER A 452 1.55 -31.38 -20.44
N LEU A 453 0.84 -31.36 -21.57
CA LEU A 453 0.59 -30.16 -22.37
C LEU A 453 -0.73 -29.49 -21.95
N SER A 454 -1.24 -29.78 -20.76
CA SER A 454 -2.53 -29.26 -20.30
C SER A 454 -2.33 -27.89 -19.67
N HIS A 455 -2.70 -26.83 -20.38
CA HIS A 455 -2.69 -25.43 -19.92
C HIS A 455 -3.72 -25.10 -18.86
N ASN A 456 -4.23 -26.11 -18.14
CA ASN A 456 -5.22 -25.96 -17.08
C ASN A 456 -4.64 -26.24 -15.69
N SER A 457 -3.33 -26.48 -15.59
CA SER A 457 -2.66 -26.70 -14.30
C SER A 457 -2.01 -25.39 -13.84
N SER A 458 -2.82 -24.53 -13.23
CA SER A 458 -2.38 -23.34 -12.50
C SER A 458 -1.31 -23.72 -11.48
N VAL A 459 -0.07 -23.28 -11.71
CA VAL A 459 0.99 -23.42 -10.70
C VAL A 459 0.97 -22.16 -9.84
N ASP A 460 0.43 -22.28 -8.63
CA ASP A 460 0.46 -21.22 -7.62
C ASP A 460 1.88 -21.11 -7.04
N LEU A 461 2.67 -20.22 -7.64
CA LEU A 461 4.04 -19.89 -7.28
C LEU A 461 4.11 -18.86 -6.17
N SER A 462 3.08 -18.02 -6.01
CA SER A 462 2.78 -17.16 -4.86
C SER A 462 2.08 -15.88 -5.30
N THR A 463 1.06 -15.48 -4.53
CA THR A 463 0.41 -14.18 -4.67
C THR A 463 1.04 -13.13 -3.77
N CYS A 464 1.38 -11.97 -4.32
CA CYS A 464 1.62 -10.79 -3.49
C CYS A 464 0.28 -10.09 -3.16
N THR A 465 0.12 -9.63 -1.92
CA THR A 465 -1.09 -8.94 -1.44
C THR A 465 -0.76 -7.64 -0.66
N LEU A 466 -1.48 -6.55 -0.99
CA LEU A 466 -1.62 -5.23 -0.30
C LEU A 466 -0.60 -4.10 -0.59
N PRO A 467 -1.07 -2.85 -0.82
CA PRO A 467 -2.18 -2.50 -1.67
C PRO A 467 -1.91 -2.92 -3.12
N TYR A 468 -0.66 -3.02 -3.61
CA TYR A 468 -0.33 -3.49 -4.97
C TYR A 468 1.15 -3.93 -5.08
N CYS A 469 1.41 -4.95 -5.88
CA CYS A 469 2.75 -5.43 -6.21
C CYS A 469 3.39 -4.45 -7.23
N ILE A 470 4.66 -4.09 -7.04
CA ILE A 470 5.28 -2.91 -7.68
C ILE A 470 4.57 -1.58 -7.31
N GLY A 471 4.40 -1.35 -6.01
CA GLY A 471 3.60 -0.22 -5.50
C GLY A 471 4.05 1.17 -5.95
N ASP A 472 5.33 1.36 -6.28
CA ASP A 472 5.83 2.66 -6.74
C ASP A 472 5.42 2.97 -8.18
N TRP A 473 5.46 2.01 -9.11
CA TRP A 473 4.86 2.20 -10.44
C TRP A 473 3.35 2.41 -10.31
N PHE A 474 2.66 1.51 -9.61
CA PHE A 474 1.19 1.51 -9.54
C PHE A 474 0.60 2.80 -8.97
N SER A 475 1.21 3.38 -7.94
CA SER A 475 0.74 4.61 -7.29
C SER A 475 0.97 5.88 -8.10
N ILE A 476 1.91 5.86 -9.07
CA ILE A 476 2.24 7.02 -9.89
C ILE A 476 1.24 7.17 -11.04
N SER A 477 0.66 8.37 -11.15
CA SER A 477 -0.18 8.77 -12.29
C SER A 477 0.68 9.06 -13.52
N ASN A 478 0.25 8.57 -14.68
CA ASN A 478 0.90 8.86 -15.96
C ASN A 478 -0.16 9.08 -17.07
N PRO A 479 -0.90 10.20 -17.06
CA PRO A 479 -1.97 10.41 -18.02
C PRO A 479 -1.45 10.66 -19.45
N PRO A 480 -2.13 10.16 -20.51
CA PRO A 480 -3.39 9.42 -20.47
C PRO A 480 -3.23 7.91 -20.24
N LEU A 481 -2.01 7.40 -20.06
CA LEU A 481 -1.70 5.97 -19.98
C LEU A 481 -2.39 5.29 -18.80
N LYS A 482 -2.32 5.92 -17.63
CA LYS A 482 -3.01 5.44 -16.44
C LYS A 482 -3.23 6.55 -15.42
N GLY A 483 -4.31 6.42 -14.65
CA GLY A 483 -4.50 7.17 -13.42
C GLY A 483 -3.60 6.65 -12.29
N PRO A 484 -3.51 7.38 -11.17
CA PRO A 484 -2.88 6.85 -9.98
C PRO A 484 -3.71 5.69 -9.45
N ASN A 485 -3.03 4.66 -8.95
CA ASN A 485 -3.66 3.47 -8.41
C ASN A 485 -4.55 2.71 -9.41
N ALA A 486 -4.13 2.68 -10.67
CA ALA A 486 -4.79 1.92 -11.72
C ALA A 486 -3.73 1.13 -12.50
N LEU A 487 -4.11 -0.07 -12.95
CA LEU A 487 -3.41 -0.70 -14.05
C LEU A 487 -3.79 0.05 -15.33
N PRO A 488 -2.85 0.13 -16.27
CA PRO A 488 -3.10 0.69 -17.58
C PRO A 488 -4.12 -0.18 -18.34
N GLU A 489 -5.28 0.38 -18.66
CA GLU A 489 -6.23 -0.27 -19.56
C GLU A 489 -5.97 0.13 -21.02
N ALA A 490 -6.11 -0.81 -21.93
CA ALA A 490 -5.99 -0.55 -23.35
C ALA A 490 -7.20 0.28 -23.86
N PRO A 491 -7.06 1.02 -24.98
CA PRO A 491 -8.12 1.89 -25.48
C PRO A 491 -9.35 1.08 -25.84
N GLY A 492 -10.50 1.49 -25.33
CA GLY A 492 -11.77 0.89 -25.75
C GLY A 492 -12.11 -0.41 -25.03
N CYS A 493 -11.23 -0.96 -24.19
CA CYS A 493 -11.66 -1.94 -23.20
C CYS A 493 -12.59 -1.26 -22.19
N THR A 494 -13.84 -1.70 -22.16
CA THR A 494 -14.86 -1.21 -21.19
C THR A 494 -15.09 -2.19 -20.04
N GLY A 495 -14.50 -3.38 -20.11
CA GLY A 495 -14.48 -4.44 -19.10
C GLY A 495 -13.05 -4.66 -18.62
N GLY A 496 -12.89 -4.90 -17.33
CA GLY A 496 -11.67 -4.67 -16.56
C GLY A 496 -12.08 -4.09 -15.19
N THR A 497 -13.03 -4.75 -14.53
CA THR A 497 -13.59 -4.33 -13.22
C THR A 497 -13.08 -5.18 -12.07
N ALA A 498 -12.24 -6.18 -12.33
CA ALA A 498 -11.63 -6.95 -11.26
C ALA A 498 -10.83 -6.02 -10.34
N PRO A 499 -10.85 -6.29 -9.04
CA PRO A 499 -9.92 -5.67 -8.12
C PRO A 499 -8.50 -5.88 -8.64
N LEU A 500 -7.83 -4.79 -9.01
CA LEU A 500 -6.44 -4.76 -9.49
C LEU A 500 -5.41 -5.08 -8.38
N ASN A 501 -5.84 -5.72 -7.30
CA ASN A 501 -5.17 -5.75 -6.00
C ASN A 501 -4.23 -6.94 -5.79
N PHE A 502 -4.04 -7.78 -6.80
CA PHE A 502 -3.18 -8.96 -6.76
C PHE A 502 -2.27 -9.01 -7.98
N ALA A 503 -1.01 -9.36 -7.74
CA ALA A 503 -0.13 -9.88 -8.78
C ALA A 503 0.12 -11.34 -8.42
N ASN A 504 -0.47 -12.21 -9.22
CA ASN A 504 -0.43 -13.64 -9.02
C ASN A 504 0.85 -14.18 -9.67
N ASP A 505 1.48 -15.12 -8.99
CA ASP A 505 2.61 -15.90 -9.50
C ASP A 505 3.77 -15.05 -10.00
N SER A 506 3.97 -13.91 -9.32
CA SER A 506 4.83 -12.84 -9.81
C SER A 506 6.32 -13.19 -9.71
N VAL A 507 7.07 -12.84 -10.75
CA VAL A 507 8.53 -12.91 -10.77
C VAL A 507 9.09 -11.58 -11.25
N MET A 508 10.13 -11.11 -10.55
CA MET A 508 10.85 -9.89 -10.85
C MET A 508 12.37 -10.11 -10.82
N LEU A 509 13.03 -9.80 -11.94
CA LEU A 509 14.47 -9.66 -12.03
C LEU A 509 14.87 -8.22 -11.70
N VAL A 510 15.69 -8.03 -10.67
CA VAL A 510 16.21 -6.71 -10.27
C VAL A 510 17.70 -6.65 -10.58
N LEU A 511 18.11 -5.64 -11.33
CA LEU A 511 19.50 -5.41 -11.74
C LEU A 511 19.92 -4.02 -11.27
N THR A 512 20.99 -3.95 -10.47
CA THR A 512 21.65 -2.67 -10.18
C THR A 512 22.93 -2.59 -10.99
N LEU A 513 23.04 -1.56 -11.81
CA LEU A 513 24.09 -1.37 -12.79
C LEU A 513 24.74 -0.01 -12.59
N ARG A 514 26.03 0.09 -12.94
CA ARG A 514 26.66 1.38 -13.24
C ARG A 514 26.75 1.54 -14.75
N ALA A 515 26.21 2.63 -15.26
CA ALA A 515 26.31 2.96 -16.69
C ALA A 515 27.76 3.30 -17.07
N PRO A 516 28.21 2.95 -18.30
CA PRO A 516 29.44 3.48 -18.85
C PRO A 516 29.42 5.02 -18.91
N THR A 517 30.57 5.66 -18.83
CA THR A 517 30.71 7.13 -18.87
C THR A 517 30.53 7.73 -20.26
N ASN A 518 30.53 6.92 -21.30
CA ASN A 518 30.16 7.33 -22.66
C ASN A 518 28.75 6.84 -23.06
N ALA A 519 28.00 6.18 -22.16
CA ALA A 519 26.63 5.74 -22.40
C ALA A 519 25.59 6.80 -22.03
N LYS A 520 24.53 6.89 -22.83
CA LYS A 520 23.39 7.81 -22.67
C LYS A 520 22.04 7.08 -22.62
N ALA A 521 22.02 5.82 -23.02
CA ALA A 521 20.86 4.96 -22.95
C ALA A 521 21.31 3.50 -22.87
N PHE A 522 20.35 2.61 -22.70
CA PHE A 522 20.49 1.18 -22.87
C PHE A 522 19.27 0.64 -23.63
N GLU A 523 19.42 -0.54 -24.19
CA GLU A 523 18.33 -1.30 -24.76
C GLU A 523 18.42 -2.76 -24.32
N PHE A 524 17.29 -3.46 -24.35
CA PHE A 524 17.22 -4.91 -24.26
C PHE A 524 16.01 -5.39 -25.07
N LYS A 525 15.99 -6.67 -25.41
CA LYS A 525 14.90 -7.29 -26.14
C LYS A 525 13.99 -8.09 -25.23
N ALA A 526 12.69 -8.03 -25.50
CA ALA A 526 11.67 -8.80 -24.81
C ALA A 526 10.72 -9.47 -25.81
N TYR A 527 10.30 -10.70 -25.53
CA TYR A 527 9.29 -11.43 -26.30
C TYR A 527 8.21 -11.90 -25.33
N PHE A 528 7.01 -11.34 -25.43
CA PHE A 528 5.90 -11.64 -24.51
C PHE A 528 4.94 -12.64 -25.15
N LEU A 529 4.63 -13.72 -24.42
CA LEU A 529 3.68 -14.76 -24.78
C LEU A 529 2.61 -14.87 -23.69
N SER A 530 1.36 -15.11 -24.07
CA SER A 530 0.26 -15.29 -23.11
C SER A 530 -0.70 -16.40 -23.54
N SER A 531 -1.16 -17.17 -22.57
CA SER A 531 -2.20 -18.20 -22.72
C SER A 531 -3.62 -17.63 -22.62
N GLU A 532 -3.75 -16.37 -22.23
CA GLU A 532 -5.02 -15.67 -22.11
C GLU A 532 -5.41 -14.97 -23.43
N TYR A 533 -4.45 -14.79 -24.33
CA TYR A 533 -4.71 -14.31 -25.67
C TYR A 533 -5.17 -15.47 -26.58
N PRO A 534 -6.19 -15.28 -27.45
CA PRO A 534 -6.99 -14.07 -27.64
C PRO A 534 -8.25 -13.94 -26.77
N GLU A 535 -8.72 -15.02 -26.16
CA GLU A 535 -10.08 -15.14 -25.58
C GLU A 535 -10.36 -14.20 -24.41
N TYR A 536 -9.32 -13.69 -23.75
CA TYR A 536 -9.45 -12.88 -22.54
C TYR A 536 -8.96 -11.44 -22.72
N VAL A 537 -8.72 -11.00 -23.96
CA VAL A 537 -8.48 -9.59 -24.26
C VAL A 537 -9.68 -8.73 -23.83
N CYS A 538 -9.42 -7.57 -23.22
CA CYS A 538 -10.44 -6.69 -22.62
C CYS A 538 -11.25 -7.31 -21.48
N THR A 539 -10.65 -8.24 -20.75
CA THR A 539 -11.21 -8.79 -19.51
C THR A 539 -10.35 -8.40 -18.31
N ASP A 540 -10.67 -9.00 -17.16
CA ASP A 540 -9.97 -8.84 -15.89
C ASP A 540 -8.59 -9.54 -15.84
N TYR A 541 -8.31 -10.31 -16.89
CA TYR A 541 -7.18 -11.21 -17.12
C TYR A 541 -6.15 -10.53 -18.02
N ASN A 542 -5.52 -9.49 -17.47
CA ASN A 542 -4.60 -8.63 -18.20
C ASN A 542 -3.19 -8.78 -17.65
N ASP A 543 -2.61 -9.98 -17.77
CA ASP A 543 -1.22 -10.25 -17.46
C ASP A 543 -0.30 -9.17 -18.01
N GLN A 544 0.59 -8.70 -17.16
CA GLN A 544 1.44 -7.56 -17.44
C GLN A 544 2.91 -7.96 -17.50
N LEU A 545 3.64 -7.29 -18.40
CA LEU A 545 5.09 -7.29 -18.43
C LEU A 545 5.59 -5.86 -18.36
N VAL A 546 6.25 -5.51 -17.26
CA VAL A 546 6.80 -4.17 -17.06
C VAL A 546 8.31 -4.20 -16.94
N ALA A 547 8.95 -3.10 -17.36
CA ALA A 547 10.36 -2.85 -17.08
C ALA A 547 10.50 -1.45 -16.50
N LEU A 548 10.89 -1.36 -15.24
CA LEU A 548 10.93 -0.13 -14.48
C LEU A 548 12.36 0.32 -14.31
N VAL A 549 12.63 1.57 -14.66
CA VAL A 549 13.96 2.15 -14.55
C VAL A 549 14.00 3.24 -13.48
N ASP A 550 14.88 3.04 -12.51
CA ASP A 550 15.23 4.04 -11.50
C ASP A 550 16.60 4.62 -11.81
N THR A 551 16.60 5.87 -12.27
CA THR A 551 17.80 6.71 -12.46
C THR A 551 17.73 7.87 -11.46
N PRO A 552 18.56 7.90 -10.40
CA PRO A 552 18.46 8.92 -9.35
C PRO A 552 18.55 10.36 -9.85
N ASN A 553 19.23 10.58 -10.99
CA ASN A 553 19.40 11.91 -11.60
C ASN A 553 18.51 12.12 -12.85
N GLY A 554 17.59 11.17 -13.11
CA GLY A 554 16.85 11.07 -14.37
C GLY A 554 17.74 10.70 -15.56
N GLY A 555 17.14 10.50 -16.74
CA GLY A 555 17.90 10.34 -17.99
C GLY A 555 18.68 11.60 -18.40
N PRO A 556 19.40 11.59 -19.53
CA PRO A 556 20.06 12.76 -20.09
C PRO A 556 19.08 13.93 -20.24
N ILE A 557 19.62 15.15 -20.10
CA ILE A 557 18.82 16.38 -20.21
C ILE A 557 18.11 16.40 -21.58
N GLY A 558 16.78 16.42 -21.58
CA GLY A 558 15.94 16.41 -22.78
C GLY A 558 15.51 15.02 -23.28
N ALA A 559 15.96 13.94 -22.65
CA ALA A 559 15.60 12.57 -22.97
C ALA A 559 15.32 11.79 -21.66
N VAL A 560 14.22 12.17 -20.99
CA VAL A 560 13.86 11.67 -19.65
C VAL A 560 13.05 10.39 -19.76
N ASN A 561 13.30 9.43 -18.86
CA ASN A 561 12.47 8.23 -18.73
C ASN A 561 11.02 8.58 -18.31
N PRO A 562 10.05 7.67 -18.54
CA PRO A 562 8.66 7.87 -18.13
C PRO A 562 8.53 8.16 -16.63
N VAL A 563 7.56 9.01 -16.27
CA VAL A 563 7.36 9.45 -14.87
C VAL A 563 7.00 8.31 -13.93
N ASP A 564 6.30 7.30 -14.44
CA ASP A 564 5.97 6.08 -13.72
C ASP A 564 7.06 5.00 -13.82
N LYS A 565 8.18 5.30 -14.51
CA LYS A 565 9.35 4.46 -14.71
C LYS A 565 9.18 3.31 -15.71
N ASN A 566 7.98 3.03 -16.21
CA ASN A 566 7.76 1.88 -17.08
C ASN A 566 8.20 2.13 -18.52
N LEU A 567 9.24 1.42 -18.95
CA LEU A 567 9.77 1.42 -20.31
C LEU A 567 9.00 0.50 -21.24
N MET A 568 8.37 -0.56 -20.72
CA MET A 568 7.60 -1.53 -21.51
C MET A 568 6.26 -0.92 -21.91
N THR A 569 6.27 -0.16 -23.01
CA THR A 569 5.09 0.53 -23.55
C THR A 569 5.10 0.52 -25.07
N TYR A 570 3.97 0.17 -25.67
CA TYR A 570 3.75 0.15 -27.10
C TYR A 570 3.11 1.45 -27.58
N PHE A 571 3.69 2.07 -28.61
CA PHE A 571 3.18 3.29 -29.22
C PHE A 571 2.54 3.01 -30.58
N ASN A 572 1.27 3.38 -30.76
CA ASN A 572 0.60 3.32 -32.05
C ASN A 572 -0.38 4.49 -32.21
N GLY A 573 -0.40 5.10 -33.40
CA GLY A 573 -1.39 6.13 -33.72
C GLY A 573 -1.37 7.39 -32.85
N GLY A 574 -0.25 7.72 -32.20
CA GLY A 574 -0.17 8.88 -31.29
C GLY A 574 -0.57 8.57 -29.84
N GLN A 575 -0.86 7.31 -29.55
CA GLN A 575 -1.21 6.81 -28.22
C GLN A 575 -0.18 5.77 -27.79
N GLN A 576 -0.08 5.54 -26.49
CA GLN A 576 0.88 4.64 -25.88
C GLN A 576 0.16 3.80 -24.82
N TRP A 577 0.60 2.55 -24.62
CA TRP A 577 0.04 1.63 -23.63
C TRP A 577 1.12 0.71 -23.10
N PRO A 578 1.12 0.41 -21.80
CA PRO A 578 1.92 -0.66 -21.23
C PRO A 578 1.70 -2.02 -21.92
N ILE A 579 2.73 -2.85 -21.86
CA ILE A 579 2.67 -4.21 -22.42
C ILE A 579 1.90 -5.12 -21.46
N GLY A 580 0.79 -5.64 -21.97
CA GLY A 580 -0.03 -6.69 -21.37
C GLY A 580 -0.94 -7.30 -22.43
N ILE A 581 -1.90 -8.13 -22.05
CA ILE A 581 -2.80 -8.76 -23.04
C ILE A 581 -3.78 -7.75 -23.62
N ASN A 582 -4.34 -6.87 -22.79
CA ASN A 582 -5.39 -5.93 -23.23
C ASN A 582 -4.90 -4.99 -24.35
N VAL A 583 -3.60 -4.68 -24.46
CA VAL A 583 -3.09 -3.84 -25.56
C VAL A 583 -3.31 -4.49 -26.94
N ALA A 584 -3.60 -5.78 -27.02
CA ALA A 584 -4.03 -6.40 -28.26
C ALA A 584 -5.36 -5.84 -28.80
N HIS A 585 -6.21 -5.27 -27.95
CA HIS A 585 -7.43 -4.59 -28.39
C HIS A 585 -7.07 -3.32 -29.17
N GLY A 586 -7.43 -3.33 -30.45
CA GLY A 586 -7.19 -2.19 -31.35
C GLY A 586 -5.74 -1.98 -31.77
N THR A 587 -4.80 -2.87 -31.42
CA THR A 587 -3.40 -2.81 -31.90
C THR A 587 -2.93 -4.11 -32.54
N SER A 588 -1.83 -4.06 -33.29
CA SER A 588 -1.21 -5.23 -33.94
C SER A 588 -0.01 -5.78 -33.17
N ILE A 589 0.12 -5.47 -31.87
CA ILE A 589 1.32 -5.85 -31.11
C ILE A 589 1.44 -7.37 -30.98
N PHE A 590 0.32 -8.08 -30.75
CA PHE A 590 0.26 -9.54 -30.86
C PHE A 590 0.22 -9.94 -32.34
N ARG A 591 1.40 -10.30 -32.86
CA ARG A 591 1.62 -10.62 -34.28
C ARG A 591 1.95 -12.08 -34.54
N VAL A 592 2.23 -12.86 -33.50
CA VAL A 592 2.50 -14.30 -33.61
C VAL A 592 1.34 -15.07 -32.98
N CYS A 593 0.46 -15.59 -33.82
CA CYS A 593 -0.73 -16.35 -33.44
C CYS A 593 -1.34 -17.03 -34.67
N GLU A 594 -2.36 -17.87 -34.48
CA GLU A 594 -3.06 -18.53 -35.58
C GLU A 594 -3.81 -17.54 -36.47
N ASP A 595 -3.54 -17.58 -37.79
CA ASP A 595 -4.25 -16.74 -38.75
C ASP A 595 -5.69 -17.23 -38.94
N GLN A 596 -6.62 -16.34 -38.64
CA GLN A 596 -8.06 -16.55 -38.69
C GLN A 596 -8.65 -16.80 -40.07
N THR A 597 -7.97 -16.35 -41.12
CA THR A 597 -8.38 -16.70 -42.48
C THR A 597 -8.29 -18.21 -42.71
N ALA A 598 -7.49 -18.91 -41.90
CA ALA A 598 -7.44 -20.36 -41.84
C ALA A 598 -8.41 -20.96 -40.80
N ASN A 599 -8.75 -20.26 -39.71
CA ASN A 599 -9.63 -20.76 -38.64
C ASN A 599 -10.48 -19.67 -37.94
N ASN A 600 -11.72 -19.47 -38.37
CA ASN A 600 -12.58 -18.35 -37.95
C ASN A 600 -13.33 -18.56 -36.61
N VAL A 601 -13.10 -19.67 -35.91
CA VAL A 601 -13.71 -19.93 -34.59
C VAL A 601 -12.83 -19.47 -33.43
N CYS A 602 -11.62 -18.97 -33.71
CA CYS A 602 -10.59 -18.64 -32.73
C CYS A 602 -10.47 -17.15 -32.40
N TRP A 603 -11.49 -16.32 -32.72
CA TRP A 603 -11.45 -14.86 -32.48
C TRP A 603 -12.38 -14.51 -31.34
N ASP A 604 -11.85 -13.74 -30.40
CA ASP A 604 -12.68 -12.81 -29.64
C ASP A 604 -12.92 -11.54 -30.45
N THR A 605 -14.13 -10.98 -30.39
CA THR A 605 -14.48 -9.71 -31.05
C THR A 605 -13.59 -8.53 -30.65
N ASP A 606 -12.88 -8.64 -29.54
CA ASP A 606 -12.08 -7.59 -28.95
C ASP A 606 -10.60 -7.59 -29.43
N VAL A 607 -10.23 -8.43 -30.40
CA VAL A 607 -8.86 -8.43 -30.98
C VAL A 607 -8.79 -7.69 -32.32
N SER A 608 -7.68 -7.01 -32.58
CA SER A 608 -7.45 -6.26 -33.82
C SER A 608 -7.34 -7.14 -35.06
N THR A 609 -8.07 -6.82 -36.13
CA THR A 609 -8.05 -7.57 -37.41
C THR A 609 -6.68 -7.67 -38.10
N SER A 610 -5.69 -6.91 -37.64
CA SER A 610 -4.30 -6.96 -38.13
C SER A 610 -3.37 -7.79 -37.23
N SER A 611 -3.89 -8.44 -36.18
CA SER A 611 -3.13 -9.40 -35.37
C SER A 611 -2.71 -10.61 -36.20
N CYS A 612 -1.76 -11.38 -35.67
CA CYS A 612 -1.24 -12.60 -36.30
C CYS A 612 -0.53 -12.39 -37.66
N ALA A 613 -0.02 -11.17 -37.92
CA ALA A 613 0.66 -10.82 -39.17
C ALA A 613 1.89 -11.70 -39.49
N ASN A 614 2.51 -12.33 -38.48
CA ASN A 614 3.65 -13.22 -38.63
C ASN A 614 3.25 -14.71 -38.61
N GLY A 615 1.97 -15.03 -38.43
CA GLY A 615 1.47 -16.40 -38.28
C GLY A 615 1.91 -17.09 -36.98
N ALA A 616 1.64 -18.39 -36.86
CA ALA A 616 1.82 -19.16 -35.62
C ALA A 616 3.12 -19.96 -35.55
N SER A 617 4.02 -19.84 -36.54
CA SER A 617 5.20 -20.72 -36.61
C SER A 617 6.10 -20.62 -35.39
N ASP A 618 6.19 -19.43 -34.79
CA ASP A 618 7.00 -19.18 -33.61
C ASP A 618 6.38 -19.68 -32.30
N LEU A 619 5.12 -20.13 -32.33
CA LEU A 619 4.53 -20.86 -31.21
C LEU A 619 4.89 -22.36 -31.24
N ALA A 620 5.42 -22.88 -32.34
CA ALA A 620 5.65 -24.31 -32.48
C ALA A 620 6.57 -24.84 -31.36
N GLY A 621 6.06 -25.78 -30.57
CA GLY A 621 6.80 -26.38 -29.47
C GLY A 621 7.02 -25.45 -28.29
N THR A 622 6.38 -24.28 -28.17
CA THR A 622 6.58 -23.38 -27.01
C THR A 622 5.66 -23.71 -25.85
N GLY A 623 4.70 -24.61 -26.05
CA GLY A 623 3.54 -24.81 -25.20
C GLY A 623 2.33 -23.99 -25.68
N PHE A 624 2.49 -22.79 -26.22
CA PHE A 624 1.36 -21.92 -26.60
C PHE A 624 0.63 -22.36 -27.89
N GLU A 625 1.13 -23.40 -28.57
CA GLU A 625 0.53 -24.00 -29.77
C GLU A 625 -0.56 -25.04 -29.50
N ALA A 626 -0.79 -25.44 -28.25
CA ALA A 626 -1.70 -26.55 -27.93
C ALA A 626 -3.14 -26.27 -28.39
N SER A 627 -3.78 -27.27 -28.99
CA SER A 627 -5.14 -27.14 -29.51
C SER A 627 -6.18 -27.12 -28.40
N ILE A 628 -6.80 -25.96 -28.16
CA ILE A 628 -8.02 -25.83 -27.36
C ILE A 628 -9.26 -26.26 -28.19
N PRO A 629 -10.44 -26.51 -27.58
CA PRO A 629 -11.63 -26.92 -28.32
C PRO A 629 -11.95 -25.97 -29.49
N GLY A 630 -12.11 -26.52 -30.70
CA GLY A 630 -12.26 -25.71 -31.93
C GLY A 630 -11.01 -25.67 -32.82
N GLY A 631 -9.88 -26.21 -32.34
CA GLY A 631 -8.63 -26.31 -33.11
C GLY A 631 -7.77 -25.06 -33.04
N CYS A 632 -8.04 -24.15 -32.10
CA CYS A 632 -7.33 -22.90 -31.90
C CYS A 632 -6.03 -23.11 -31.12
N THR A 633 -5.03 -22.26 -31.34
CA THR A 633 -3.87 -22.14 -30.44
C THR A 633 -4.30 -21.62 -29.06
N ASN A 634 -3.72 -22.17 -28.00
CA ASN A 634 -3.95 -21.74 -26.62
C ASN A 634 -3.43 -20.33 -26.31
N GLY A 635 -2.59 -19.75 -27.15
CA GLY A 635 -1.95 -18.48 -26.86
C GLY A 635 -1.52 -17.69 -28.09
N GLY A 636 -0.97 -16.51 -27.83
CA GLY A 636 -0.33 -15.67 -28.83
C GLY A 636 0.84 -14.88 -28.26
N ALA A 637 1.56 -14.18 -29.12
CA ALA A 637 2.76 -13.46 -28.73
C ALA A 637 3.07 -12.20 -29.54
N THR A 638 3.94 -11.38 -28.97
CA THR A 638 4.32 -10.07 -29.52
C THR A 638 5.38 -10.12 -30.61
N GLY A 639 6.13 -11.21 -30.74
CA GLY A 639 7.44 -11.15 -31.41
C GLY A 639 8.50 -10.48 -30.52
N TRP A 640 9.74 -10.41 -30.98
CA TRP A 640 10.79 -9.66 -30.29
C TRP A 640 10.49 -8.16 -30.36
N LEU A 641 10.55 -7.51 -29.22
CA LEU A 641 10.40 -6.08 -29.02
C LEU A 641 11.70 -5.51 -28.46
N THR A 642 12.11 -4.34 -28.93
CA THR A 642 13.28 -3.61 -28.39
C THR A 642 12.79 -2.54 -27.43
N THR A 643 13.23 -2.62 -26.17
CA THR A 643 12.88 -1.68 -25.12
C THR A 643 14.09 -0.84 -24.74
N THR A 644 13.93 0.48 -24.75
CA THR A 644 15.01 1.42 -24.49
C THR A 644 14.75 2.25 -23.24
N GLY A 645 15.80 2.52 -22.49
CA GLY A 645 15.81 3.40 -21.32
C GLY A 645 17.00 4.34 -21.37
N ASN A 646 16.84 5.54 -20.83
CA ASN A 646 17.87 6.56 -20.84
C ASN A 646 18.65 6.58 -19.51
N VAL A 647 19.94 6.87 -19.56
CA VAL A 647 20.83 7.00 -18.40
C VAL A 647 21.80 8.15 -18.59
N ARG A 648 22.28 8.73 -17.50
CA ARG A 648 23.43 9.63 -17.52
C ARG A 648 24.73 8.83 -17.46
N PRO A 649 25.78 9.29 -18.16
CA PRO A 649 27.14 8.82 -17.98
C PRO A 649 27.54 8.50 -16.54
N GLY A 650 28.00 7.28 -16.28
CA GLY A 650 28.59 6.88 -15.00
C GLY A 650 27.62 6.70 -13.83
N GLU A 651 26.32 6.98 -14.01
CA GLU A 651 25.35 6.92 -12.92
C GLU A 651 24.98 5.48 -12.54
N LEU A 652 24.36 5.34 -11.36
CA LEU A 652 23.72 4.10 -10.97
C LEU A 652 22.31 4.03 -11.55
N VAL A 653 21.96 2.87 -12.10
CA VAL A 653 20.63 2.58 -12.59
C VAL A 653 20.14 1.27 -11.97
N THR A 654 18.88 1.27 -11.52
CA THR A 654 18.19 0.04 -11.13
C THR A 654 17.13 -0.28 -12.17
N LEU A 655 17.25 -1.43 -12.81
CA LEU A 655 16.29 -1.97 -13.76
C LEU A 655 15.54 -3.13 -13.11
N ARG A 656 14.21 -3.04 -13.06
CA ARG A 656 13.32 -4.09 -12.55
C ARG A 656 12.46 -4.59 -13.70
N ILE A 657 12.57 -5.87 -14.06
CA ILE A 657 11.72 -6.48 -15.09
C ILE A 657 10.81 -7.48 -14.38
N ALA A 658 9.50 -7.27 -14.45
CA ALA A 658 8.53 -8.05 -13.71
C ALA A 658 7.38 -8.51 -14.60
N ILE A 659 6.93 -9.74 -14.35
CA ILE A 659 5.76 -10.37 -14.97
C ILE A 659 4.87 -10.95 -13.88
N TRP A 660 3.56 -10.91 -14.08
CA TRP A 660 2.57 -11.52 -13.19
C TRP A 660 1.28 -11.83 -13.92
N ASP A 661 0.53 -12.76 -13.34
CA ASP A 661 -0.82 -13.13 -13.73
C ASP A 661 -1.81 -12.15 -13.06
N ALA A 662 -2.70 -11.59 -13.87
CA ALA A 662 -3.71 -10.65 -13.41
C ALA A 662 -5.09 -11.31 -13.30
N GLY A 663 -5.79 -11.05 -12.20
CA GLY A 663 -7.15 -11.52 -12.00
C GLY A 663 -7.22 -12.85 -11.27
N ASP A 664 -6.53 -13.90 -11.74
CA ASP A 664 -6.41 -15.17 -11.02
C ASP A 664 -5.03 -15.87 -11.17
N HIS A 665 -4.96 -17.19 -11.08
CA HIS A 665 -3.70 -17.96 -11.12
C HIS A 665 -3.69 -18.93 -12.32
N ASN A 666 -4.66 -18.79 -13.21
CA ASN A 666 -4.89 -19.72 -14.30
C ASN A 666 -4.49 -19.03 -15.61
N LEU A 667 -3.92 -19.82 -16.53
CA LEU A 667 -3.50 -19.36 -17.85
C LEU A 667 -2.38 -18.32 -17.81
N ASP A 668 -1.26 -18.74 -17.28
CA ASP A 668 -0.06 -17.93 -17.20
C ASP A 668 0.46 -17.33 -18.54
N SER A 669 1.23 -16.25 -18.38
CA SER A 669 2.04 -15.57 -19.39
C SER A 669 3.53 -15.70 -19.10
N LEU A 670 4.35 -15.43 -20.13
CA LEU A 670 5.79 -15.59 -20.09
C LEU A 670 6.51 -14.54 -20.93
N ALA A 671 7.70 -14.15 -20.50
CA ALA A 671 8.59 -13.24 -21.19
C ALA A 671 9.96 -13.88 -21.42
N LEU A 672 10.43 -13.84 -22.68
CA LEU A 672 11.83 -14.08 -23.01
C LEU A 672 12.57 -12.74 -23.02
N LEU A 673 13.75 -12.67 -22.39
CA LEU A 673 14.57 -11.45 -22.32
C LEU A 673 16.00 -11.74 -22.77
N ASP A 674 16.56 -10.86 -23.60
CA ASP A 674 17.93 -11.03 -24.14
C ASP A 674 18.52 -9.70 -24.69
N SER A 675 19.79 -9.71 -25.11
CA SER A 675 20.45 -8.67 -25.91
C SER A 675 20.48 -7.29 -25.26
N PHE A 676 20.88 -7.19 -23.99
CA PHE A 676 21.10 -5.93 -23.31
C PHE A 676 22.36 -5.22 -23.81
N HIS A 677 22.21 -4.00 -24.33
CA HIS A 677 23.32 -3.17 -24.80
C HIS A 677 23.29 -1.76 -24.21
N TRP A 678 24.47 -1.17 -24.00
CA TRP A 678 24.61 0.26 -23.75
C TRP A 678 24.65 1.03 -25.07
N LEU A 679 24.02 2.20 -25.08
CA LEU A 679 23.96 3.08 -26.24
C LEU A 679 24.67 4.41 -25.93
N THR A 680 25.53 4.88 -26.84
CA THR A 680 26.26 6.16 -26.70
C THR A 680 25.43 7.38 -27.09
N THR A 681 24.24 7.14 -27.65
CA THR A 681 23.25 8.15 -28.01
C THR A 681 22.02 8.01 -27.13
N THR A 682 21.31 9.12 -26.90
CA THR A 682 19.99 9.08 -26.26
C THR A 682 19.02 8.29 -27.12
N ALA A 683 18.12 7.53 -26.47
CA ALA A 683 17.02 6.84 -27.14
C ALA A 683 15.69 7.51 -26.80
N THR A 684 14.64 7.19 -27.56
CA THR A 684 13.26 7.52 -27.18
C THR A 684 12.78 6.41 -26.24
N PRO A 685 12.58 6.67 -24.92
CA PRO A 685 12.18 5.62 -23.99
C PRO A 685 10.88 4.97 -24.41
N GLY A 686 10.80 3.65 -24.26
CA GLY A 686 9.64 2.89 -24.71
C GLY A 686 10.03 1.61 -25.42
N THR A 687 9.03 0.96 -25.98
CA THR A 687 9.17 -0.30 -26.71
C THR A 687 8.80 -0.13 -28.18
N THR A 688 9.63 -0.69 -29.05
CA THR A 688 9.46 -0.68 -30.51
C THR A 688 9.56 -2.08 -31.08
N ASP A 689 9.03 -2.27 -32.28
CA ASP A 689 8.73 -3.56 -32.89
C ASP A 689 9.81 -4.16 -33.80
#